data_AF-A0A2E3FFJ0-F1
#
_entry.id   AF-A0A2E3FFJ0-F1
#
_cell.length_a   1.000
_cell.length_b   1.000
_cell.length_c   1.000
_cell.angle_alpha   90.00
_cell.angle_beta   90.00
_cell.angle_gamma   90.00
#
_symmetry.space_group_name_H-M   'P 1'
#
loop_
_entity.id
_entity.type
_entity.pdbx_description
1 polymer ?
#
loop_
_entity_poly.entity_id
_entity_poly.type
_entity_poly.pdbx_seq_one_letter_code
_entity_poly.pdbx_strand_id
1 'polypeptide(L)'
;MTNLHTCLERAIQAGEVEADRARAAQEEFDQLVARHSQVMPLHQAEATAAAQLKEATRRARRSRRHMVLNQLQSMTRIQHLVRTSKHPDRALLALLESVSYDGFSGESVRWVSDALQDRIRADLKDALSDTGQNVFGRSRDVVLFQDVVRELHLQPSGNPVAKAHADAVRKAQTWLRQMFNAHGGDIGEIADYGMRHSHNARKIRDTPFGQWAGAIFDALDWHRIIDTSTGQPFAAKGAQPARPHGMAFLQIIYNNIVSEGWNSRTPSLTTGGKALYNRHGEARLLHFKDADAWMGYNAEFGDADPFTTLIGGLDAMAREVALMRVLGPNPNAGLEFAIQTATQRAMLSGNGKLIARVASHAKRARVLLHHVNGAINQPDHEGWARFFSNMRFFNVSAKLGSAILSSVTDTATITMGAMAMKMNPANMLATSVKMMAGNATRDTAARMGFVAETLSSIGTASSRLTNDVVASDVFSRLSGFTIRASGLSFWTDRLRLSVQMETAGHMADQADRALGNIEAPSRALLERNGITASDWDALRDPSGLFTAPNGGTFIAPFWWLEHQTVLPRHEAEALAIRYQAAIRDQLETFMPTKRLRASAWVLRDTKPGSFLGELGRSTIGFKNYSLSLTLGQIAQYHAIPTPQGRFPYAVGMIASMTVLGGVVIQLRELDKGRDPIPMTDAKFWVAALAQGGGLGIFGDFLFSEKNRFGGGIEKTLAGPQVGVIGDVLNAGVSNAVRAVQGEKTYLGRDISNLIRYNTPVASSLWYTRKAFDAAIADQLQMLLDPDAQANMRRQERKRDKAFGNTSWWNRGDLLPSKAPDLRNALNGRE
;
A
#
# COMPACT_ATOMS: atom_id res chain seq x y z
N MET A 1 32.16 48.21 13.76
CA MET A 1 30.96 47.63 13.09
C MET A 1 29.78 47.83 14.02
N THR A 2 28.64 48.31 13.54
CA THR A 2 27.42 48.43 14.34
C THR A 2 27.02 47.05 14.86
N ASN A 3 26.90 46.89 16.18
CA ASN A 3 26.47 45.65 16.82
C ASN A 3 25.05 45.29 16.33
N LEU A 4 24.80 44.00 16.06
CA LEU A 4 23.50 43.50 15.60
C LEU A 4 22.35 43.94 16.52
N HIS A 5 22.60 44.03 17.83
CA HIS A 5 21.65 44.53 18.82
C HIS A 5 21.15 45.93 18.47
N THR A 6 22.07 46.86 18.23
CA THR A 6 21.76 48.25 17.89
C THR A 6 21.04 48.35 16.55
N CYS A 7 21.35 47.48 15.59
CA CYS A 7 20.63 47.40 14.32
C CYS A 7 19.18 46.93 14.51
N LEU A 8 18.96 45.89 15.31
CA LEU A 8 17.63 45.36 15.59
C LEU A 8 16.79 46.34 16.41
N GLU A 9 17.37 47.02 17.40
CA GLU A 9 16.69 48.06 18.18
C GLU A 9 16.23 49.23 17.33
N ARG A 10 17.08 49.69 16.40
CA ARG A 10 16.70 50.73 15.43
C ARG A 10 15.57 50.27 14.52
N ALA A 11 15.58 49.00 14.09
CA ALA A 11 14.50 48.43 13.27
C ALA A 11 13.17 48.30 14.04
N ILE A 12 13.21 48.01 15.35
CA ILE A 12 12.03 48.06 16.23
C ILE A 12 11.50 49.50 16.31
N GLN A 13 12.36 50.47 16.59
CA GLN A 13 11.99 51.89 16.72
C GLN A 13 11.43 52.46 15.41
N ALA A 14 11.93 52.01 14.27
CA ALA A 14 11.44 52.37 12.94
C ALA A 14 10.16 51.62 12.52
N GLY A 15 9.68 50.66 13.32
CA GLY A 15 8.50 49.84 12.99
C GLY A 15 8.72 48.82 11.86
N GLU A 16 9.98 48.55 11.50
CA GLU A 16 10.34 47.64 10.41
C GLU A 16 10.29 46.15 10.84
N VAL A 17 10.44 45.88 12.15
CA VAL A 17 10.44 44.53 12.73
C VAL A 17 9.63 44.52 14.03
N GLU A 18 8.81 43.48 14.25
CA GLU A 18 8.14 43.28 15.53
C GLU A 18 9.13 43.07 16.67
N ALA A 19 8.86 43.72 17.80
CA ALA A 19 9.71 43.69 18.99
C ALA A 19 10.02 42.27 19.49
N ASP A 20 9.04 41.36 19.46
CA ASP A 20 9.21 39.99 19.94
C ASP A 20 10.14 39.17 19.03
N ARG A 21 10.07 39.39 17.70
CA ARG A 21 10.96 38.72 16.74
C ARG A 21 12.37 39.28 16.80
N ALA A 22 12.50 40.59 16.96
CA ALA A 22 13.80 41.22 17.11
C ALA A 22 14.49 40.76 18.40
N ARG A 23 13.76 40.66 19.51
CA ARG A 23 14.28 40.10 20.77
C ARG A 23 14.66 38.62 20.67
N ALA A 24 13.84 37.80 20.04
CA ALA A 24 14.19 36.39 19.79
C ALA A 24 15.46 36.26 18.93
N ALA A 25 15.64 37.13 17.92
CA ALA A 25 16.84 37.14 17.09
C ALA A 25 18.09 37.65 17.85
N GLN A 26 17.92 38.58 18.81
CA GLN A 26 18.99 39.01 19.72
C GLN A 26 19.43 37.85 20.63
N GLU A 27 18.48 37.16 21.25
CA GLU A 27 18.76 35.99 22.09
C GLU A 27 19.45 34.86 21.31
N GLU A 28 18.97 34.57 20.09
CA GLU A 28 19.59 33.56 19.22
C GLU A 28 21.01 33.98 18.78
N PHE A 29 21.22 35.27 18.49
CA PHE A 29 22.55 35.82 18.22
C PHE A 29 23.48 35.66 19.41
N ASP A 30 23.05 36.03 20.62
CA ASP A 30 23.86 35.89 21.84
C ASP A 30 24.22 34.43 22.10
N GLN A 31 23.26 33.51 21.91
CA GLN A 31 23.53 32.08 22.01
C GLN A 31 24.53 31.59 20.96
N LEU A 32 24.50 32.12 19.73
CA LEU A 32 25.48 31.78 18.70
C LEU A 32 26.85 32.38 19.01
N VAL A 33 26.92 33.62 19.49
CA VAL A 33 28.18 34.26 19.90
C VAL A 33 28.80 33.51 21.07
N ALA A 34 28.02 33.16 22.09
CA ALA A 34 28.46 32.39 23.25
C ALA A 34 28.94 30.98 22.87
N ARG A 35 28.41 30.39 21.79
CA ARG A 35 28.85 29.10 21.25
C ARG A 35 30.15 29.23 20.47
N HIS A 36 30.21 30.17 19.52
CA HIS A 36 31.40 30.36 18.68
C HIS A 36 32.60 30.85 19.49
N SER A 37 32.38 31.68 20.52
CA SER A 37 33.47 32.20 21.37
C SER A 37 34.22 31.12 22.15
N GLN A 38 33.68 29.89 22.23
CA GLN A 38 34.37 28.74 22.83
C GLN A 38 35.52 28.22 21.96
N VAL A 39 35.49 28.50 20.65
CA VAL A 39 36.42 27.93 19.67
C VAL A 39 37.09 28.98 18.79
N MET A 40 36.66 30.25 18.83
CA MET A 40 37.27 31.34 18.06
C MET A 40 37.23 32.69 18.81
N PRO A 41 38.09 33.66 18.45
CA PRO A 41 38.08 34.99 19.07
C PRO A 41 36.73 35.70 18.94
N LEU A 42 36.34 36.47 19.96
CA LEU A 42 35.02 37.11 20.07
C LEU A 42 34.58 37.86 18.80
N HIS A 43 35.49 38.63 18.18
CA HIS A 43 35.17 39.37 16.96
C HIS A 43 34.84 38.45 15.76
N GLN A 44 35.48 37.28 15.65
CA GLN A 44 35.16 36.29 14.62
C GLN A 44 33.89 35.53 14.98
N ALA A 45 33.66 35.26 16.27
CA ALA A 45 32.45 34.64 16.79
C ALA A 45 31.21 35.49 16.50
N GLU A 46 31.27 36.80 16.76
CA GLU A 46 30.22 37.78 16.44
C GLU A 46 29.94 37.84 14.94
N ALA A 47 30.98 37.93 14.10
CA ALA A 47 30.81 37.96 12.65
C ALA A 47 30.21 36.65 12.10
N THR A 48 30.66 35.51 12.61
CA THR A 48 30.16 34.18 12.21
C THR A 48 28.73 33.96 12.68
N ALA A 49 28.40 34.31 13.93
CA ALA A 49 27.05 34.28 14.48
C ALA A 49 26.09 35.15 13.66
N ALA A 50 26.50 36.37 13.31
CA ALA A 50 25.68 37.28 12.51
C ALA A 50 25.44 36.73 11.09
N ALA A 51 26.48 36.17 10.45
CA ALA A 51 26.37 35.57 9.13
C ALA A 51 25.45 34.33 9.15
N GLN A 52 25.61 33.45 10.14
CA GLN A 52 24.77 32.26 10.32
C GLN A 52 23.32 32.61 10.59
N LEU A 53 23.06 33.55 11.52
CA LEU A 53 21.70 34.00 11.84
C LEU A 53 21.03 34.67 10.63
N LYS A 54 21.78 35.50 9.87
CA LYS A 54 21.29 36.12 8.64
C LYS A 54 20.93 35.06 7.59
N GLU A 55 21.77 34.05 7.39
CA GLU A 55 21.50 32.98 6.44
C GLU A 55 20.32 32.10 6.86
N ALA A 56 20.26 31.71 8.13
CA ALA A 56 19.17 30.96 8.72
C ALA A 56 17.83 31.70 8.56
N THR A 57 17.81 33.00 8.86
CA THR A 57 16.63 33.87 8.69
C THR A 57 16.24 33.99 7.23
N ARG A 58 17.19 34.17 6.31
CA ARG A 58 16.94 34.26 4.86
C ARG A 58 16.32 32.97 4.32
N ARG A 59 16.88 31.82 4.71
CA ARG A 59 16.37 30.49 4.35
C ARG A 59 14.96 30.28 4.90
N ALA A 60 14.75 30.54 6.20
CA ALA A 60 13.44 30.42 6.84
C ALA A 60 12.38 31.32 6.17
N ARG A 61 12.74 32.56 5.80
CA ARG A 61 11.84 33.48 5.08
C ARG A 61 11.48 32.95 3.68
N ARG A 62 12.47 32.46 2.92
CA ARG A 62 12.23 31.88 1.58
C ARG A 62 11.34 30.65 1.67
N SER A 63 11.67 29.73 2.57
CA SER A 63 10.92 28.50 2.84
C SER A 63 9.48 28.80 3.25
N ARG A 64 9.28 29.70 4.22
CA ARG A 64 7.96 30.16 4.66
C ARG A 64 7.16 30.81 3.53
N ARG A 65 7.78 31.69 2.72
CA ARG A 65 7.12 32.32 1.57
C ARG A 65 6.66 31.26 0.56
N HIS A 66 7.54 30.32 0.21
CA HIS A 66 7.24 29.24 -0.74
C HIS A 66 6.10 28.35 -0.25
N MET A 67 6.12 27.97 1.03
CA MET A 67 5.05 27.22 1.67
C MET A 67 3.72 27.98 1.62
N VAL A 68 3.70 29.27 1.99
CA VAL A 68 2.47 30.09 1.99
C VAL A 68 1.88 30.21 0.58
N LEU A 69 2.71 30.45 -0.44
CA LEU A 69 2.24 30.53 -1.83
C LEU A 69 1.61 29.21 -2.29
N ASN A 70 2.26 28.07 -2.02
CA ASN A 70 1.72 26.75 -2.33
C ASN A 70 0.41 26.46 -1.58
N GLN A 71 0.32 26.88 -0.31
CA GLN A 71 -0.90 26.74 0.48
C GLN A 71 -2.05 27.57 -0.11
N LEU A 72 -1.80 28.82 -0.48
CA LEU A 72 -2.81 29.69 -1.10
C LEU A 72 -3.28 29.13 -2.46
N GLN A 73 -2.36 28.69 -3.31
CA GLN A 73 -2.69 28.08 -4.60
C GLN A 73 -3.54 26.81 -4.42
N SER A 74 -3.16 25.96 -3.46
CA SER A 74 -3.92 24.74 -3.13
C SER A 74 -5.32 25.08 -2.61
N MET A 75 -5.46 26.10 -1.76
CA MET A 75 -6.75 26.56 -1.27
C MET A 75 -7.63 27.09 -2.40
N THR A 76 -7.11 27.91 -3.32
CA THR A 76 -7.87 28.38 -4.48
C THR A 76 -8.36 27.22 -5.34
N ARG A 77 -7.49 26.24 -5.62
CA ARG A 77 -7.87 25.03 -6.38
C ARG A 77 -8.94 24.21 -5.67
N ILE A 78 -8.75 23.91 -4.39
CA ILE A 78 -9.72 23.14 -3.59
C ILE A 78 -11.06 23.86 -3.53
N GLN A 79 -11.05 25.18 -3.32
CA GLN A 79 -12.27 25.99 -3.28
C GLN A 79 -13.02 25.88 -4.61
N HIS A 80 -12.31 26.03 -5.74
CA HIS A 80 -12.89 25.89 -7.07
C HIS A 80 -13.52 24.50 -7.25
N LEU A 81 -12.74 23.43 -7.02
CA LEU A 81 -13.19 22.04 -7.16
C LEU A 81 -14.46 21.73 -6.33
N VAL A 82 -14.50 22.19 -5.09
CA VAL A 82 -15.65 21.95 -4.20
C VAL A 82 -16.87 22.80 -4.60
N ARG A 83 -16.66 24.05 -5.04
CA ARG A 83 -17.75 24.95 -5.45
C ARG A 83 -18.37 24.58 -6.78
N THR A 84 -17.59 24.11 -7.75
CA THR A 84 -18.09 23.74 -9.09
C THR A 84 -18.58 22.30 -9.17
N SER A 85 -18.20 21.43 -8.22
CA SER A 85 -18.68 20.05 -8.17
C SER A 85 -20.22 19.97 -8.13
N LYS A 86 -20.80 19.01 -8.86
CA LYS A 86 -22.26 18.72 -8.76
C LYS A 86 -22.64 18.18 -7.39
N HIS A 87 -21.71 17.52 -6.70
CA HIS A 87 -21.90 16.89 -5.41
C HIS A 87 -20.79 17.32 -4.44
N PRO A 88 -20.92 18.50 -3.79
CA PRO A 88 -19.86 19.02 -2.91
C PRO A 88 -19.58 18.09 -1.72
N ASP A 89 -20.57 17.33 -1.27
CA ASP A 89 -20.41 16.29 -0.24
C ASP A 89 -19.51 15.13 -0.72
N ARG A 90 -19.65 14.70 -1.99
CA ARG A 90 -18.84 13.62 -2.56
C ARG A 90 -17.43 14.08 -2.92
N ALA A 91 -17.28 15.36 -3.30
CA ALA A 91 -15.98 15.96 -3.59
C ALA A 91 -15.00 15.83 -2.41
N LEU A 92 -15.49 15.90 -1.16
CA LEU A 92 -14.66 15.71 0.04
C LEU A 92 -13.99 14.33 0.09
N LEU A 93 -14.72 13.29 -0.32
CA LEU A 93 -14.19 11.93 -0.41
C LEU A 93 -13.32 11.76 -1.66
N ALA A 94 -13.68 12.43 -2.75
CA ALA A 94 -13.01 12.32 -4.05
C ALA A 94 -11.62 12.95 -4.07
N LEU A 95 -11.36 13.97 -3.24
CA LEU A 95 -10.01 14.49 -3.03
C LEU A 95 -9.05 13.43 -2.49
N LEU A 96 -9.54 12.42 -1.75
CA LEU A 96 -8.73 11.35 -1.18
C LEU A 96 -8.68 10.12 -2.09
N GLU A 97 -9.83 9.70 -2.60
CA GLU A 97 -9.99 8.60 -3.56
C GLU A 97 -11.26 8.87 -4.37
N SER A 98 -11.17 9.20 -5.67
CA SER A 98 -12.35 9.40 -6.53
C SER A 98 -12.94 8.07 -7.00
N VAL A 99 -14.24 8.07 -7.32
CA VAL A 99 -14.94 7.00 -8.04
C VAL A 99 -15.86 7.57 -9.11
N SER A 100 -16.19 6.76 -10.12
CA SER A 100 -16.88 7.18 -11.35
C SER A 100 -18.21 7.94 -11.15
N TYR A 101 -18.95 7.69 -10.06
CA TYR A 101 -20.24 8.34 -9.78
C TYR A 101 -20.15 9.55 -8.84
N ASP A 102 -18.95 10.00 -8.46
CA ASP A 102 -18.81 11.17 -7.58
C ASP A 102 -19.18 12.49 -8.28
N GLY A 103 -19.08 12.55 -9.61
CA GLY A 103 -19.20 13.80 -10.38
C GLY A 103 -18.07 14.78 -10.07
N PHE A 104 -16.90 14.26 -9.69
CA PHE A 104 -15.68 15.00 -9.41
C PHE A 104 -14.76 14.98 -10.64
N SER A 105 -14.04 16.08 -10.88
CA SER A 105 -13.01 16.19 -11.91
C SER A 105 -11.79 16.82 -11.27
N GLY A 106 -10.69 16.08 -11.20
CA GLY A 106 -9.44 16.53 -10.59
C GLY A 106 -8.61 15.38 -10.03
N GLU A 107 -7.53 15.74 -9.34
CA GLU A 107 -6.61 14.77 -8.76
C GLU A 107 -7.12 14.24 -7.41
N SER A 108 -6.88 12.95 -7.16
CA SER A 108 -7.13 12.28 -5.87
C SER A 108 -5.82 11.83 -5.27
N VAL A 109 -5.64 11.99 -3.95
CA VAL A 109 -4.40 11.63 -3.26
C VAL A 109 -4.00 10.18 -3.55
N ARG A 110 -4.96 9.25 -3.50
CA ARG A 110 -4.70 7.83 -3.76
C ARG A 110 -4.12 7.59 -5.15
N TRP A 111 -4.79 8.08 -6.19
CA TRP A 111 -4.39 7.80 -7.58
C TRP A 111 -3.07 8.46 -7.94
N VAL A 112 -2.83 9.67 -7.44
CA VAL A 112 -1.53 10.35 -7.59
C VAL A 112 -0.42 9.60 -6.84
N SER A 113 -0.70 9.11 -5.62
CA SER A 113 0.26 8.28 -4.87
C SER A 113 0.62 7.02 -5.64
N ASP A 114 -0.37 6.28 -6.13
CA ASP A 114 -0.15 5.04 -6.87
C ASP A 114 0.62 5.30 -8.18
N ALA A 115 0.32 6.41 -8.87
CA ALA A 115 1.06 6.84 -10.07
C ALA A 115 2.52 7.22 -9.78
N LEU A 116 2.80 7.95 -8.70
CA LEU A 116 4.17 8.27 -8.29
C LEU A 116 4.95 6.99 -7.93
N GLN A 117 4.31 6.03 -7.25
CA GLN A 117 4.91 4.73 -6.96
C GLN A 117 5.20 3.93 -8.23
N ASP A 118 4.32 3.97 -9.22
CA ASP A 118 4.58 3.34 -10.50
C ASP A 118 5.74 3.98 -11.25
N ARG A 119 5.88 5.31 -11.16
CA ARG A 119 7.04 6.00 -11.73
C ARG A 119 8.34 5.50 -11.11
N ILE A 120 8.38 5.38 -9.78
CA ILE A 120 9.52 4.82 -9.06
C ILE A 120 9.81 3.40 -9.57
N ARG A 121 8.78 2.56 -9.70
CA ARG A 121 8.96 1.18 -10.19
C ARG A 121 9.47 1.14 -11.63
N ALA A 122 8.99 2.04 -12.48
CA ALA A 122 9.45 2.17 -13.86
C ALA A 122 10.92 2.61 -13.94
N ASP A 123 11.30 3.61 -13.14
CA ASP A 123 12.68 4.11 -13.06
C ASP A 123 13.65 3.06 -12.47
N LEU A 124 13.16 2.21 -11.56
CA LEU A 124 13.94 1.17 -10.89
C LEU A 124 13.72 -0.23 -11.48
N LYS A 125 13.13 -0.36 -12.68
CA LYS A 125 12.68 -1.66 -13.22
C LYS A 125 13.79 -2.71 -13.26
N ASP A 126 15.00 -2.33 -13.66
CA ASP A 126 16.13 -3.24 -13.81
C ASP A 126 16.68 -3.61 -12.43
N ALA A 127 16.85 -2.62 -11.54
CA ALA A 127 17.24 -2.86 -10.15
C ALA A 127 16.25 -3.79 -9.43
N LEU A 128 14.94 -3.59 -9.62
CA LEU A 128 13.88 -4.42 -9.06
C LEU A 128 13.83 -5.82 -9.68
N SER A 129 14.16 -5.97 -10.96
CA SER A 129 14.24 -7.27 -11.62
C SER A 129 15.38 -8.12 -11.04
N ASP A 130 16.55 -7.50 -10.90
CA ASP A 130 17.80 -8.18 -10.52
C ASP A 130 17.90 -8.38 -9.01
N THR A 131 17.58 -7.36 -8.22
CA THR A 131 17.74 -7.36 -6.76
C THR A 131 16.43 -7.54 -6.00
N GLY A 132 15.29 -7.56 -6.69
CA GLY A 132 13.96 -7.73 -6.08
C GLY A 132 13.82 -9.03 -5.30
N GLN A 133 12.75 -9.13 -4.54
CA GLN A 133 12.59 -10.24 -3.59
C GLN A 133 12.16 -11.55 -4.29
N ASN A 134 12.71 -12.67 -3.83
CA ASN A 134 12.39 -14.02 -4.28
C ASN A 134 11.19 -14.61 -3.50
N VAL A 135 10.82 -15.87 -3.77
CA VAL A 135 9.67 -16.52 -3.12
C VAL A 135 9.83 -16.57 -1.59
N PHE A 136 11.06 -16.71 -1.08
CA PHE A 136 11.38 -16.70 0.35
C PHE A 136 11.45 -15.31 0.97
N GLY A 137 11.31 -14.27 0.16
CA GLY A 137 11.37 -12.91 0.62
C GLY A 137 12.79 -12.42 0.95
N ARG A 138 13.78 -12.95 0.26
CA ARG A 138 15.16 -12.43 0.26
C ARG A 138 15.43 -11.79 -1.10
N SER A 139 16.36 -10.85 -1.18
CA SER A 139 16.84 -10.37 -2.47
C SER A 139 17.27 -11.56 -3.35
N ARG A 140 16.92 -11.51 -4.65
CA ARG A 140 17.31 -12.53 -5.63
C ARG A 140 18.82 -12.64 -5.76
N ASP A 141 19.50 -11.51 -5.75
CA ASP A 141 20.96 -11.40 -5.73
C ASP A 141 21.39 -10.51 -4.57
N VAL A 142 21.71 -11.16 -3.46
CA VAL A 142 22.12 -10.50 -2.21
C VAL A 142 23.46 -9.78 -2.39
N VAL A 143 24.38 -10.33 -3.20
CA VAL A 143 25.71 -9.75 -3.40
C VAL A 143 25.60 -8.48 -4.23
N LEU A 144 24.89 -8.56 -5.36
CA LEU A 144 24.61 -7.38 -6.18
C LEU A 144 23.88 -6.30 -5.38
N PHE A 145 22.91 -6.67 -4.56
CA PHE A 145 22.21 -5.69 -3.73
C PHE A 145 23.11 -5.05 -2.66
N GLN A 146 24.00 -5.81 -2.02
CA GLN A 146 25.00 -5.25 -1.12
C GLN A 146 25.93 -4.27 -1.86
N ASP A 147 26.33 -4.60 -3.08
CA ASP A 147 27.12 -3.69 -3.93
C ASP A 147 26.33 -2.42 -4.28
N VAL A 148 25.02 -2.52 -4.54
CA VAL A 148 24.15 -1.34 -4.72
C VAL A 148 24.15 -0.48 -3.46
N VAL A 149 24.06 -1.08 -2.27
CA VAL A 149 24.12 -0.36 -1.00
C VAL A 149 25.48 0.32 -0.79
N ARG A 150 26.59 -0.33 -1.20
CA ARG A 150 27.94 0.28 -1.21
C ARG A 150 27.99 1.50 -2.12
N GLU A 151 27.57 1.35 -3.36
CA GLU A 151 27.54 2.44 -4.34
C GLU A 151 26.66 3.61 -3.86
N LEU A 152 25.53 3.33 -3.21
CA LEU A 152 24.65 4.33 -2.61
C LEU A 152 25.33 5.15 -1.51
N HIS A 153 26.22 4.54 -0.72
CA HIS A 153 27.04 5.21 0.29
C HIS A 153 28.34 5.81 -0.27
N LEU A 154 28.44 5.93 -1.61
CA LEU A 154 29.64 6.44 -2.31
C LEU A 154 30.89 5.57 -2.09
N GLN A 155 30.71 4.30 -1.75
CA GLN A 155 31.76 3.29 -1.66
C GLN A 155 31.80 2.51 -2.98
N PRO A 156 32.89 2.58 -3.77
CA PRO A 156 33.00 1.84 -5.02
C PRO A 156 32.93 0.33 -4.77
N SER A 157 31.97 -0.33 -5.41
CA SER A 157 31.81 -1.78 -5.38
C SER A 157 32.68 -2.50 -6.41
N GLY A 158 33.07 -1.78 -7.48
CA GLY A 158 33.72 -2.36 -8.66
C GLY A 158 32.73 -3.02 -9.65
N ASN A 159 31.44 -3.03 -9.34
CA ASN A 159 30.41 -3.64 -10.17
C ASN A 159 29.62 -2.57 -10.96
N PRO A 160 29.73 -2.52 -12.30
CA PRO A 160 29.07 -1.49 -13.11
C PRO A 160 27.54 -1.60 -13.06
N VAL A 161 26.99 -2.81 -12.89
CA VAL A 161 25.54 -3.03 -12.76
C VAL A 161 25.05 -2.46 -11.43
N ALA A 162 25.78 -2.71 -10.34
CA ALA A 162 25.45 -2.14 -9.03
C ALA A 162 25.48 -0.61 -9.05
N LYS A 163 26.46 -0.02 -9.72
CA LYS A 163 26.58 1.43 -9.91
C LYS A 163 25.37 2.00 -10.64
N ALA A 164 24.99 1.39 -11.77
CA ALA A 164 23.82 1.82 -12.55
C ALA A 164 22.52 1.76 -11.72
N HIS A 165 22.31 0.69 -10.95
CA HIS A 165 21.16 0.54 -10.07
C HIS A 165 21.16 1.58 -8.94
N ALA A 166 22.31 1.84 -8.32
CA ALA A 166 22.46 2.87 -7.28
C ALA A 166 22.19 4.29 -7.82
N ASP A 167 22.61 4.58 -9.06
CA ASP A 167 22.38 5.87 -9.70
C ASP A 167 20.90 6.07 -10.05
N ALA A 168 20.19 5.02 -10.49
CA ALA A 168 18.74 5.05 -10.66
C ALA A 168 18.01 5.33 -9.33
N VAL A 169 18.44 4.70 -8.24
CA VAL A 169 17.90 4.94 -6.89
C VAL A 169 18.16 6.38 -6.44
N ARG A 170 19.38 6.91 -6.59
CA ARG A 170 19.71 8.31 -6.28
C ARG A 170 18.88 9.30 -7.09
N LYS A 171 18.64 9.01 -8.36
CA LYS A 171 17.77 9.82 -9.23
C LYS A 171 16.34 9.84 -8.69
N ALA A 172 15.79 8.69 -8.28
CA ALA A 172 14.46 8.61 -7.68
C ALA A 172 14.36 9.36 -6.34
N GLN A 173 15.37 9.22 -5.46
CA GLN A 173 15.44 9.96 -4.19
C GLN A 173 15.49 11.48 -4.42
N THR A 174 16.34 11.93 -5.36
CA THR A 174 16.46 13.35 -5.72
C THR A 174 15.17 13.90 -6.32
N TRP A 175 14.55 13.15 -7.22
CA TRP A 175 13.28 13.52 -7.84
C TRP A 175 12.16 13.68 -6.81
N LEU A 176 11.97 12.71 -5.89
CA LEU A 176 10.95 12.80 -4.84
C LEU A 176 11.22 13.98 -3.89
N ARG A 177 12.48 14.25 -3.55
CA ARG A 177 12.87 15.44 -2.78
C ARG A 177 12.49 16.73 -3.47
N GLN A 178 12.78 16.85 -4.76
CA GLN A 178 12.42 18.01 -5.56
C GLN A 178 10.90 18.18 -5.65
N MET A 179 10.16 17.09 -5.84
CA MET A 179 8.69 17.10 -5.83
C MET A 179 8.11 17.53 -4.48
N PHE A 180 8.67 17.03 -3.38
CA PHE A 180 8.25 17.45 -2.03
C PHE A 180 8.47 18.94 -1.81
N ASN A 181 9.64 19.45 -2.22
CA ASN A 181 9.98 20.87 -2.12
C ASN A 181 9.10 21.73 -3.04
N ALA A 182 8.80 21.26 -4.25
CA ALA A 182 7.93 21.96 -5.20
C ALA A 182 6.54 22.22 -4.60
N HIS A 183 6.03 21.30 -3.78
CA HIS A 183 4.72 21.42 -3.12
C HIS A 183 4.75 22.06 -1.72
N GLY A 184 5.82 22.80 -1.39
CA GLY A 184 5.90 23.67 -0.21
C GLY A 184 6.72 23.11 0.96
N GLY A 185 7.43 22.00 0.76
CA GLY A 185 8.46 21.53 1.69
C GLY A 185 9.82 22.22 1.51
N ASP A 186 10.76 21.93 2.41
CA ASP A 186 12.14 22.41 2.33
C ASP A 186 13.12 21.36 2.87
N ILE A 187 13.35 20.34 2.06
CA ILE A 187 14.31 19.26 2.32
C ILE A 187 15.65 19.62 1.69
N GLY A 188 16.67 19.70 2.53
CA GLY A 188 18.07 19.88 2.11
C GLY A 188 18.62 18.67 1.35
N GLU A 189 19.71 18.86 0.64
CA GLU A 189 20.41 17.78 -0.04
C GLU A 189 21.49 17.18 0.85
N ILE A 190 21.63 15.85 0.82
CA ILE A 190 22.66 15.10 1.54
C ILE A 190 23.45 14.33 0.47
N ALA A 191 24.71 14.70 0.26
CA ALA A 191 25.53 14.13 -0.82
C ALA A 191 25.69 12.61 -0.70
N ASP A 192 25.79 12.11 0.52
CA ASP A 192 25.94 10.69 0.90
C ASP A 192 24.65 10.10 1.47
N TYR A 193 23.47 10.53 0.99
CA TYR A 193 22.19 10.10 1.58
C TYR A 193 22.08 8.57 1.73
N GLY A 194 22.67 7.80 0.81
CA GLY A 194 22.74 6.35 0.90
C GLY A 194 21.36 5.73 1.13
N MET A 195 21.18 5.18 2.33
CA MET A 195 19.94 4.56 2.78
C MET A 195 19.29 5.33 3.92
N ARG A 196 17.95 5.22 4.04
CA ARG A 196 17.22 5.70 5.22
C ARG A 196 17.57 4.83 6.43
N HIS A 197 17.73 5.46 7.59
CA HIS A 197 17.93 4.75 8.85
C HIS A 197 16.57 4.35 9.44
N SER A 198 16.40 3.06 9.75
CA SER A 198 15.26 2.54 10.54
C SER A 198 15.79 2.10 11.90
N HIS A 199 15.02 2.35 12.96
CA HIS A 199 15.42 2.07 14.33
C HIS A 199 14.36 1.23 15.02
N ASN A 200 14.71 0.00 15.39
CA ASN A 200 13.87 -0.84 16.21
C ASN A 200 13.89 -0.34 17.64
N ALA A 201 12.98 0.58 17.95
CA ALA A 201 12.92 1.25 19.24
C ALA A 201 12.82 0.27 20.41
N ARG A 202 12.16 -0.89 20.22
CA ARG A 202 12.10 -1.94 21.25
C ARG A 202 13.44 -2.60 21.46
N LYS A 203 14.08 -3.08 20.39
CA LYS A 203 15.39 -3.74 20.50
C LYS A 203 16.43 -2.79 21.11
N ILE A 204 16.38 -1.51 20.74
CA ILE A 204 17.23 -0.47 21.31
C ILE A 204 16.89 -0.23 22.78
N ARG A 205 15.60 -0.15 23.15
CA ARG A 205 15.14 -0.02 24.55
C ARG A 205 15.56 -1.19 25.43
N ASP A 206 15.58 -2.40 24.88
CA ASP A 206 15.99 -3.64 25.57
C ASP A 206 17.52 -3.79 25.63
N THR A 207 18.28 -2.92 24.94
CA THR A 207 19.75 -2.92 24.93
C THR A 207 20.28 -1.82 25.85
N PRO A 208 21.15 -2.12 26.83
CA PRO A 208 21.76 -1.08 27.66
C PRO A 208 22.45 0.01 26.81
N PHE A 209 22.26 1.28 27.18
CA PHE A 209 22.80 2.42 26.41
C PHE A 209 24.30 2.26 26.07
N GLY A 210 25.13 1.87 27.04
CA GLY A 210 26.57 1.71 26.81
C GLY A 210 26.91 0.65 25.76
N GLN A 211 26.11 -0.41 25.65
CA GLN A 211 26.27 -1.43 24.62
C GLN A 211 25.86 -0.89 23.25
N TRP A 212 24.68 -0.26 23.15
CA TRP A 212 24.21 0.34 21.89
C TRP A 212 25.15 1.44 21.38
N ALA A 213 25.53 2.37 22.25
CA ALA A 213 26.41 3.48 21.91
C ALA A 213 27.82 2.98 21.56
N GLY A 214 28.33 2.00 22.30
CA GLY A 214 29.61 1.35 22.00
C GLY A 214 29.64 0.66 20.64
N ALA A 215 28.55 -0.04 20.28
CA ALA A 215 28.44 -0.74 18.99
C ALA A 215 28.49 0.21 17.78
N ILE A 216 28.03 1.46 17.94
CA ILE A 216 27.99 2.42 16.83
C ILE A 216 29.09 3.47 16.86
N PHE A 217 29.74 3.72 17.99
CA PHE A 217 30.71 4.81 18.12
C PHE A 217 31.82 4.76 17.06
N ASP A 218 32.35 3.57 16.77
CA ASP A 218 33.41 3.34 15.77
C ASP A 218 32.88 3.13 14.34
N ALA A 219 31.56 3.07 14.18
CA ALA A 219 30.86 2.93 12.92
C ALA A 219 30.47 4.29 12.31
N LEU A 220 30.49 5.37 13.09
CA LEU A 220 30.08 6.70 12.68
C LEU A 220 31.22 7.52 12.05
N ASP A 221 30.88 8.30 11.03
CA ASP A 221 31.74 9.37 10.49
C ASP A 221 31.48 10.66 11.26
N TRP A 222 32.22 10.84 12.36
CA TRP A 222 32.11 12.00 13.24
C TRP A 222 32.45 13.34 12.57
N HIS A 223 33.15 13.32 11.43
CA HIS A 223 33.41 14.54 10.67
C HIS A 223 32.16 15.04 9.93
N ARG A 224 31.23 14.14 9.59
CA ARG A 224 29.96 14.51 8.94
C ARG A 224 28.88 14.90 9.94
N ILE A 225 29.05 14.56 11.21
CA ILE A 225 28.10 14.92 12.26
C ILE A 225 28.45 16.31 12.77
N ILE A 226 27.51 17.24 12.62
CA ILE A 226 27.64 18.60 13.15
C ILE A 226 27.21 18.60 14.61
N ASP A 227 28.12 19.04 15.47
CA ASP A 227 27.84 19.34 16.86
C ASP A 227 27.01 20.62 16.95
N THR A 228 25.77 20.49 17.40
CA THR A 228 24.84 21.63 17.53
C THR A 228 25.28 22.67 18.55
N SER A 229 26.19 22.31 19.47
CA SER A 229 26.74 23.21 20.47
C SER A 229 27.84 24.11 19.91
N THR A 230 28.57 23.68 18.90
CA THR A 230 29.68 24.45 18.29
C THR A 230 29.40 24.89 16.85
N GLY A 231 28.42 24.27 16.19
CA GLY A 231 28.15 24.47 14.76
C GLY A 231 29.24 23.91 13.84
N GLN A 232 30.17 23.11 14.39
CA GLN A 232 31.30 22.50 13.68
C GLN A 232 31.16 20.97 13.66
N PRO A 233 31.89 20.27 12.79
CA PRO A 233 32.05 18.82 12.89
C PRO A 233 32.49 18.35 14.29
N PHE A 234 31.94 17.25 14.79
CA PHE A 234 32.37 16.64 16.06
C PHE A 234 33.86 16.26 16.06
N ALA A 235 34.42 15.98 14.89
CA ALA A 235 35.83 15.66 14.73
C ALA A 235 36.38 16.11 13.36
N ALA A 236 37.71 16.24 13.28
CA ALA A 236 38.41 16.33 12.00
C ALA A 236 38.20 15.05 11.17
N LYS A 237 38.40 15.14 9.86
CA LYS A 237 38.24 14.00 8.95
C LYS A 237 39.13 12.82 9.38
N GLY A 238 38.51 11.66 9.63
CA GLY A 238 39.18 10.44 10.07
C GLY A 238 39.51 10.37 11.57
N ALA A 239 39.16 11.40 12.35
CA ALA A 239 39.31 11.40 13.80
C ALA A 239 37.97 11.12 14.51
N GLN A 240 38.05 10.81 15.80
CA GLN A 240 36.88 10.65 16.68
C GLN A 240 36.85 11.77 17.74
N PRO A 241 35.67 12.20 18.21
CA PRO A 241 35.58 13.12 19.33
C PRO A 241 36.08 12.45 20.60
N ALA A 242 36.35 13.27 21.63
CA ALA A 242 36.55 12.74 22.98
C ALA A 242 35.37 11.85 23.37
N ARG A 243 35.65 10.62 23.81
CA ARG A 243 34.62 9.59 24.05
C ARG A 243 33.46 10.08 24.93
N PRO A 244 33.68 10.81 26.05
CA PRO A 244 32.59 11.36 26.84
C PRO A 244 31.66 12.29 26.05
N HIS A 245 32.23 13.13 25.16
CA HIS A 245 31.47 14.07 24.35
C HIS A 245 30.61 13.34 23.31
N GLY A 246 31.19 12.39 22.57
CA GLY A 246 30.43 11.59 21.61
C GLY A 246 29.36 10.71 22.29
N MET A 247 29.64 10.16 23.48
CA MET A 247 28.65 9.40 24.25
C MET A 247 27.48 10.29 24.72
N ALA A 248 27.73 11.53 25.14
CA ALA A 248 26.66 12.46 25.51
C ALA A 248 25.73 12.75 24.32
N PHE A 249 26.28 12.94 23.12
CA PHE A 249 25.50 13.07 21.89
C PHE A 249 24.66 11.83 21.59
N LEU A 250 25.25 10.63 21.66
CA LEU A 250 24.54 9.38 21.45
C LEU A 250 23.44 9.15 22.49
N GLN A 251 23.61 9.62 23.73
CA GLN A 251 22.58 9.53 24.76
C GLN A 251 21.32 10.33 24.38
N ILE A 252 21.47 11.50 23.78
CA ILE A 252 20.35 12.31 23.29
C ILE A 252 19.57 11.54 22.22
N ILE A 253 20.28 10.92 21.28
CA ILE A 253 19.69 10.11 20.20
C ILE A 253 18.99 8.87 20.78
N TYR A 254 19.66 8.13 21.66
CA TYR A 254 19.10 6.97 22.35
C TYR A 254 17.80 7.33 23.07
N ASN A 255 17.81 8.41 23.85
CA ASN A 255 16.62 8.88 24.57
C ASN A 255 15.51 9.28 23.60
N ASN A 256 15.83 9.89 22.45
CA ASN A 256 14.83 10.25 21.46
C ASN A 256 14.18 9.01 20.84
N ILE A 257 14.99 8.01 20.46
CA ILE A 257 14.49 6.75 19.89
C ILE A 257 13.62 6.00 20.91
N VAL A 258 14.11 5.80 22.13
CA VAL A 258 13.43 5.00 23.16
C VAL A 258 12.15 5.67 23.68
N SER A 259 12.12 7.00 23.71
CA SER A 259 10.93 7.80 24.06
C SER A 259 10.03 8.11 22.87
N GLU A 260 10.34 7.63 21.66
CA GLU A 260 9.59 7.92 20.44
C GLU A 260 9.42 9.44 20.19
N GLY A 261 10.47 10.19 20.52
CA GLY A 261 10.57 11.64 20.39
C GLY A 261 9.92 12.45 21.52
N TRP A 262 9.30 11.82 22.53
CA TRP A 262 8.68 12.54 23.64
C TRP A 262 9.67 13.30 24.51
N ASN A 263 10.95 12.90 24.53
CA ASN A 263 11.99 13.63 25.26
C ASN A 263 12.20 15.08 24.80
N SER A 264 11.82 15.41 23.57
CA SER A 264 12.02 16.73 22.95
C SER A 264 10.70 17.45 22.67
N ARG A 265 9.56 16.83 22.99
CA ARG A 265 8.23 17.41 22.80
C ARG A 265 7.77 18.12 24.06
N THR A 266 7.49 19.41 23.94
CA THR A 266 6.75 20.13 24.97
C THR A 266 5.28 19.71 24.91
N PRO A 267 4.68 19.25 26.02
CA PRO A 267 3.25 19.04 26.08
C PRO A 267 2.50 20.31 25.66
N SER A 268 1.57 20.18 24.73
CA SER A 268 0.78 21.32 24.23
C SER A 268 -0.70 20.97 24.29
N LEU A 269 -1.54 22.00 24.45
CA LEU A 269 -3.01 21.85 24.40
C LEU A 269 -3.52 21.58 22.97
N THR A 270 -2.63 21.59 21.96
CA THR A 270 -2.96 21.29 20.57
C THR A 270 -2.73 19.82 20.24
N THR A 271 -3.77 19.13 19.80
CA THR A 271 -3.72 17.73 19.36
C THR A 271 -3.22 17.66 17.91
N GLY A 272 -1.96 17.24 17.69
CA GLY A 272 -1.43 17.00 16.35
C GLY A 272 0.09 17.00 16.27
N GLY A 273 0.66 16.19 15.37
CA GLY A 273 2.10 16.18 15.08
C GLY A 273 2.54 17.40 14.23
N LYS A 274 3.85 17.51 13.96
CA LYS A 274 4.40 18.56 13.06
C LYS A 274 3.67 18.53 11.70
N ALA A 275 3.42 19.72 11.15
CA ALA A 275 2.86 19.87 9.81
C ALA A 275 3.74 19.16 8.77
N LEU A 276 3.12 18.58 7.74
CA LEU A 276 3.82 17.69 6.80
C LEU A 276 5.02 18.37 6.12
N TYR A 277 4.89 19.63 5.71
CA TYR A 277 5.99 20.40 5.10
C TYR A 277 7.28 20.49 5.95
N ASN A 278 7.16 20.37 7.28
CA ASN A 278 8.29 20.41 8.21
C ASN A 278 8.82 19.02 8.60
N ARG A 279 8.20 17.94 8.12
CA ARG A 279 8.51 16.56 8.59
C ARG A 279 9.94 16.13 8.30
N HIS A 280 10.52 16.60 7.20
CA HIS A 280 11.85 16.22 6.72
C HIS A 280 12.86 17.37 6.74
N GLY A 281 12.55 18.46 7.45
CA GLY A 281 13.43 19.64 7.54
C GLY A 281 14.60 19.46 8.50
N GLU A 282 14.61 18.39 9.30
CA GLU A 282 15.68 18.09 10.26
C GLU A 282 16.87 17.43 9.55
N ALA A 283 18.08 17.84 9.94
CA ALA A 283 19.31 17.25 9.41
C ALA A 283 19.46 15.79 9.87
N ARG A 284 20.09 14.96 9.04
CA ARG A 284 20.49 13.61 9.45
C ARG A 284 21.53 13.73 10.57
N LEU A 285 21.25 13.12 11.71
CA LEU A 285 22.13 13.20 12.89
C LEU A 285 23.17 12.08 12.93
N LEU A 286 22.85 10.90 12.40
CA LEU A 286 23.79 9.78 12.33
C LEU A 286 24.33 9.67 10.90
N HIS A 287 25.65 9.72 10.76
CA HIS A 287 26.35 9.45 9.51
C HIS A 287 27.28 8.26 9.72
N PHE A 288 27.13 7.20 8.95
CA PHE A 288 28.02 6.03 9.00
C PHE A 288 29.22 6.24 8.08
N LYS A 289 30.37 5.66 8.46
CA LYS A 289 31.63 5.79 7.70
C LYS A 289 31.56 5.18 6.30
N ASP A 290 30.86 4.06 6.18
CA ASP A 290 30.74 3.27 4.95
C ASP A 290 29.44 2.44 4.97
N ALA A 291 29.17 1.74 3.87
CA ALA A 291 27.97 0.92 3.76
C ALA A 291 28.02 -0.31 4.66
N ASP A 292 29.20 -0.89 4.91
CA ASP A 292 29.34 -2.08 5.74
C ASP A 292 29.02 -1.76 7.22
N ALA A 293 29.42 -0.59 7.70
CA ALA A 293 29.05 -0.04 9.01
C ALA A 293 27.54 0.22 9.12
N TRP A 294 26.94 0.81 8.09
CA TRP A 294 25.49 1.03 8.05
C TRP A 294 24.72 -0.30 8.02
N MET A 295 25.15 -1.27 7.20
CA MET A 295 24.51 -2.58 7.11
C MET A 295 24.63 -3.36 8.41
N GLY A 296 25.79 -3.30 9.07
CA GLY A 296 25.99 -3.87 10.41
C GLY A 296 25.03 -3.27 11.43
N TYR A 297 24.91 -1.93 11.45
CA TYR A 297 23.94 -1.25 12.28
C TYR A 297 22.49 -1.66 11.99
N ASN A 298 22.09 -1.70 10.71
CA ASN A 298 20.72 -2.06 10.34
C ASN A 298 20.41 -3.53 10.67
N ALA A 299 21.37 -4.44 10.54
CA ALA A 299 21.20 -5.84 10.93
C ALA A 299 21.00 -5.99 12.43
N GLU A 300 21.70 -5.18 13.24
CA GLU A 300 21.60 -5.25 14.69
C GLU A 300 20.44 -4.43 15.26
N PHE A 301 20.17 -3.22 14.77
CA PHE A 301 19.23 -2.29 15.39
C PHE A 301 18.11 -1.78 14.46
N GLY A 302 18.01 -2.28 13.23
CA GLY A 302 16.97 -1.93 12.26
C GLY A 302 15.68 -2.76 12.36
N ASP A 303 14.61 -2.30 11.69
CA ASP A 303 13.29 -2.95 11.68
C ASP A 303 13.03 -3.85 10.46
N ALA A 304 13.78 -3.64 9.38
CA ALA A 304 13.48 -4.25 8.08
C ALA A 304 14.75 -4.61 7.31
N ASP A 305 14.59 -5.54 6.37
CA ASP A 305 15.59 -5.80 5.34
C ASP A 305 15.91 -4.49 4.57
N PRO A 306 17.19 -4.21 4.25
CA PRO A 306 17.55 -2.97 3.59
C PRO A 306 16.80 -2.70 2.28
N PHE A 307 16.45 -3.74 1.51
CA PHE A 307 15.65 -3.57 0.29
C PHE A 307 14.26 -3.04 0.61
N THR A 308 13.58 -3.64 1.58
CA THR A 308 12.28 -3.19 2.08
C THR A 308 12.35 -1.78 2.66
N THR A 309 13.42 -1.43 3.38
CA THR A 309 13.65 -0.06 3.91
C THR A 309 13.79 0.95 2.78
N LEU A 310 14.53 0.62 1.72
CA LEU A 310 14.72 1.49 0.56
C LEU A 310 13.40 1.79 -0.13
N ILE A 311 12.71 0.74 -0.59
CA ILE A 311 11.46 0.90 -1.33
C ILE A 311 10.38 1.53 -0.44
N GLY A 312 10.27 1.07 0.82
CA GLY A 312 9.30 1.61 1.76
C GLY A 312 9.50 3.11 2.03
N GLY A 313 10.75 3.58 2.03
CA GLY A 313 11.09 5.00 2.11
C GLY A 313 10.63 5.79 0.89
N LEU A 314 10.90 5.29 -0.31
CA LEU A 314 10.46 5.91 -1.57
C LEU A 314 8.93 5.96 -1.67
N ASP A 315 8.24 4.85 -1.36
CA ASP A 315 6.78 4.76 -1.36
C ASP A 315 6.13 5.72 -0.33
N ALA A 316 6.77 5.89 0.84
CA ALA A 316 6.31 6.83 1.85
C ALA A 316 6.43 8.28 1.38
N MET A 317 7.55 8.64 0.77
CA MET A 317 7.77 9.97 0.23
C MET A 317 6.82 10.26 -0.94
N ALA A 318 6.56 9.29 -1.81
CA ALA A 318 5.56 9.40 -2.88
C ALA A 318 4.14 9.69 -2.33
N ARG A 319 3.72 9.01 -1.26
CA ARG A 319 2.44 9.30 -0.58
C ARG A 319 2.38 10.72 -0.02
N GLU A 320 3.46 11.19 0.58
CA GLU A 320 3.55 12.53 1.15
C GLU A 320 3.53 13.62 0.07
N VAL A 321 4.25 13.42 -1.04
CA VAL A 321 4.18 14.28 -2.22
C VAL A 321 2.75 14.32 -2.76
N ALA A 322 2.06 13.18 -2.88
CA ALA A 322 0.67 13.14 -3.35
C ALA A 322 -0.29 13.91 -2.41
N LEU A 323 -0.10 13.77 -1.09
CA LEU A 323 -0.85 14.53 -0.08
C LEU A 323 -0.64 16.04 -0.26
N MET A 324 0.61 16.48 -0.41
CA MET A 324 0.93 17.90 -0.59
C MET A 324 0.45 18.46 -1.92
N ARG A 325 0.55 17.68 -3.00
CA ARG A 325 0.06 18.05 -4.33
C ARG A 325 -1.45 18.28 -4.34
N VAL A 326 -2.21 17.39 -3.70
CA VAL A 326 -3.69 17.42 -3.76
C VAL A 326 -4.32 18.27 -2.65
N LEU A 327 -3.74 18.31 -1.44
CA LEU A 327 -4.32 19.02 -0.29
C LEU A 327 -3.49 20.23 0.17
N GLY A 328 -2.31 20.46 -0.39
CA GLY A 328 -1.40 21.54 -0.02
C GLY A 328 -0.37 21.16 1.06
N PRO A 329 0.58 22.06 1.37
CA PRO A 329 1.69 21.80 2.30
C PRO A 329 1.27 21.28 3.69
N ASN A 330 0.06 21.66 4.13
CA ASN A 330 -0.60 21.07 5.29
C ASN A 330 -1.90 20.36 4.88
N PRO A 331 -1.86 19.03 4.64
CA PRO A 331 -3.01 18.26 4.16
C PRO A 331 -4.23 18.30 5.09
N ASN A 332 -4.01 18.37 6.42
CA ASN A 332 -5.10 18.49 7.39
C ASN A 332 -5.83 19.82 7.22
N ALA A 333 -5.08 20.93 7.10
CA ALA A 333 -5.66 22.25 6.88
C ALA A 333 -6.36 22.34 5.51
N GLY A 334 -5.77 21.74 4.47
CA GLY A 334 -6.38 21.64 3.15
C GLY A 334 -7.72 20.92 3.15
N LEU A 335 -7.81 19.77 3.84
CA LEU A 335 -9.06 19.03 3.97
C LEU A 335 -10.10 19.80 4.80
N GLU A 336 -9.72 20.41 5.92
CA GLU A 336 -10.66 21.22 6.71
C GLU A 336 -11.18 22.42 5.91
N PHE A 337 -10.31 23.06 5.11
CA PHE A 337 -10.74 24.12 4.21
C PHE A 337 -11.73 23.63 3.14
N ALA A 338 -11.53 22.43 2.58
CA ALA A 338 -12.49 21.79 1.68
C ALA A 338 -13.84 21.54 2.37
N ILE A 339 -13.81 21.01 3.60
CA ILE A 339 -15.00 20.75 4.42
C ILE A 339 -15.75 22.04 4.71
N GLN A 340 -15.06 23.10 5.11
CA GLN A 340 -15.66 24.41 5.37
C GLN A 340 -16.27 25.01 4.11
N THR A 341 -15.60 24.88 2.96
CA THR A 341 -16.14 25.32 1.67
C THR A 341 -17.42 24.56 1.29
N ALA A 342 -17.43 23.24 1.45
CA ALA A 342 -18.62 22.42 1.18
C ALA A 342 -19.76 22.73 2.16
N THR A 343 -19.43 22.97 3.43
CA THR A 343 -20.39 23.33 4.49
C THR A 343 -21.00 24.69 4.21
N GLN A 344 -20.20 25.70 3.89
CA GLN A 344 -20.67 27.02 3.50
C GLN A 344 -21.66 26.92 2.33
N ARG A 345 -21.29 26.19 1.26
CA ARG A 345 -22.17 25.99 0.10
C ARG A 345 -23.47 25.27 0.47
N ALA A 346 -23.41 24.25 1.32
CA ALA A 346 -24.59 23.52 1.77
C ALA A 346 -25.52 24.40 2.62
N MET A 347 -24.97 25.18 3.55
CA MET A 347 -25.73 26.11 4.39
C MET A 347 -26.42 27.18 3.54
N LEU A 348 -25.70 27.79 2.60
CA LEU A 348 -26.26 28.80 1.68
C LEU A 348 -27.35 28.24 0.75
N SER A 349 -27.36 26.93 0.49
CA SER A 349 -28.42 26.30 -0.32
C SER A 349 -29.75 26.14 0.41
N GLY A 350 -29.79 26.24 1.74
CA GLY A 350 -30.97 25.95 2.56
C GLY A 350 -31.41 24.48 2.58
N ASN A 351 -30.72 23.58 1.87
CA ASN A 351 -31.13 22.18 1.75
C ASN A 351 -30.64 21.33 2.93
N GLY A 352 -31.53 21.07 3.90
CA GLY A 352 -31.24 20.27 5.10
C GLY A 352 -30.65 18.87 4.81
N LYS A 353 -31.07 18.21 3.71
CA LYS A 353 -30.50 16.91 3.31
C LYS A 353 -29.06 17.05 2.85
N LEU A 354 -28.74 18.10 2.10
CA LEU A 354 -27.37 18.37 1.65
C LEU A 354 -26.46 18.70 2.85
N ILE A 355 -26.94 19.51 3.79
CA ILE A 355 -26.21 19.85 5.03
C ILE A 355 -25.86 18.56 5.81
N ALA A 356 -26.83 17.68 6.02
CA ALA A 356 -26.61 16.40 6.69
C ALA A 356 -25.61 15.50 5.95
N ARG A 357 -25.69 15.44 4.61
CA ARG A 357 -24.74 14.67 3.78
C ARG A 357 -23.32 15.22 3.87
N VAL A 358 -23.14 16.53 3.75
CA VAL A 358 -21.82 17.18 3.89
C VAL A 358 -21.24 16.90 5.27
N ALA A 359 -22.00 17.05 6.35
CA ALA A 359 -21.54 16.75 7.70
C ALA A 359 -21.11 15.28 7.86
N SER A 360 -21.88 14.34 7.29
CA SER A 360 -21.55 12.91 7.30
C SER A 360 -20.27 12.61 6.50
N HIS A 361 -20.14 13.15 5.30
CA HIS A 361 -18.97 12.94 4.44
C HIS A 361 -17.72 13.65 4.96
N ALA A 362 -17.85 14.80 5.65
CA ALA A 362 -16.75 15.45 6.35
C ALA A 362 -16.13 14.53 7.41
N LYS A 363 -16.97 13.87 8.24
CA LYS A 363 -16.49 12.86 9.21
C LYS A 363 -15.74 11.72 8.52
N ARG A 364 -16.30 11.19 7.42
CA ARG A 364 -15.68 10.11 6.64
C ARG A 364 -14.38 10.54 5.95
N ALA A 365 -14.30 11.76 5.46
CA ALA A 365 -13.10 12.30 4.81
C ALA A 365 -11.94 12.44 5.80
N ARG A 366 -12.20 12.87 7.05
CA ARG A 366 -11.17 12.89 8.11
C ARG A 366 -10.61 11.49 8.38
N VAL A 367 -11.50 10.50 8.53
CA VAL A 367 -11.10 9.09 8.70
C VAL A 367 -10.27 8.61 7.50
N LEU A 368 -10.70 8.90 6.27
CA LEU A 368 -9.94 8.55 5.07
C LEU A 368 -8.56 9.19 5.05
N LEU A 369 -8.43 10.44 5.47
CA LEU A 369 -7.13 11.11 5.57
C LEU A 369 -6.21 10.39 6.57
N HIS A 370 -6.74 9.92 7.70
CA HIS A 370 -6.00 9.11 8.68
C HIS A 370 -5.54 7.76 8.12
N HIS A 371 -6.31 7.15 7.22
CA HIS A 371 -5.89 5.95 6.50
C HIS A 371 -4.77 6.24 5.48
N VAL A 372 -4.86 7.36 4.75
CA VAL A 372 -3.88 7.72 3.72
C VAL A 372 -2.55 8.16 4.32
N ASN A 373 -2.57 8.97 5.39
CA ASN A 373 -1.36 9.48 6.03
C ASN A 373 -0.74 8.50 7.05
N GLY A 374 -1.37 7.34 7.26
CA GLY A 374 -0.88 6.29 8.16
C GLY A 374 -1.11 6.54 9.65
N ALA A 375 -1.81 7.62 10.05
CA ALA A 375 -2.11 7.90 11.45
C ALA A 375 -2.90 6.77 12.12
N ILE A 376 -3.74 6.06 11.35
CA ILE A 376 -4.53 4.93 11.87
C ILE A 376 -3.69 3.65 12.13
N ASN A 377 -2.41 3.63 11.77
CA ASN A 377 -1.53 2.49 12.03
C ASN A 377 -0.79 2.61 13.37
N GLN A 378 -0.94 3.72 14.10
CA GLN A 378 -0.40 3.85 15.45
C GLN A 378 -1.28 3.06 16.44
N PRO A 379 -0.76 2.00 17.08
CA PRO A 379 -1.55 1.17 17.98
C PRO A 379 -1.85 1.91 19.29
N ASP A 380 -3.09 1.81 19.78
CA ASP A 380 -3.44 2.24 21.15
C ASP A 380 -2.79 1.33 22.18
N HIS A 381 -2.72 0.02 21.90
CA HIS A 381 -2.03 -0.96 22.72
C HIS A 381 -1.23 -1.93 21.85
N GLU A 382 0.10 -1.79 21.88
CA GLU A 382 1.01 -2.51 20.98
C GLU A 382 0.92 -4.03 21.13
N GLY A 383 0.77 -4.55 22.36
CA GLY A 383 0.71 -5.99 22.63
C GLY A 383 -0.49 -6.67 21.97
N TRP A 384 -1.68 -6.10 22.16
CA TRP A 384 -2.93 -6.59 21.56
C TRP A 384 -2.91 -6.42 20.05
N ALA A 385 -2.49 -5.25 19.56
CA ALA A 385 -2.36 -4.99 18.12
C ALA A 385 -1.48 -6.06 17.46
N ARG A 386 -0.32 -6.37 18.06
CA ARG A 386 0.62 -7.37 17.57
C ARG A 386 0.08 -8.79 17.66
N PHE A 387 -0.60 -9.17 18.75
CA PHE A 387 -1.23 -10.49 18.88
C PHE A 387 -2.26 -10.73 17.76
N PHE A 388 -3.21 -9.81 17.60
CA PHE A 388 -4.25 -9.91 16.59
C PHE A 388 -3.68 -9.82 15.16
N SER A 389 -2.62 -9.04 14.97
CA SER A 389 -1.86 -8.97 13.73
C SER A 389 -1.22 -10.32 13.38
N ASN A 390 -0.44 -10.89 14.29
CA ASN A 390 0.18 -12.20 14.12
C ASN A 390 -0.87 -13.27 13.81
N MET A 391 -2.02 -13.24 14.50
CA MET A 391 -3.13 -14.15 14.24
C MET A 391 -3.72 -13.97 12.83
N ARG A 392 -3.87 -12.73 12.32
CA ARG A 392 -4.30 -12.50 10.93
C ARG A 392 -3.30 -13.09 9.94
N PHE A 393 -2.01 -12.79 10.11
CA PHE A 393 -0.95 -13.28 9.23
C PHE A 393 -0.81 -14.81 9.28
N PHE A 394 -0.94 -15.42 10.46
CA PHE A 394 -1.05 -16.86 10.63
C PHE A 394 -2.23 -17.44 9.85
N ASN A 395 -3.42 -16.86 9.99
CA ASN A 395 -4.59 -17.33 9.24
C ASN A 395 -4.41 -17.20 7.72
N VAL A 396 -3.74 -16.15 7.23
CA VAL A 396 -3.38 -16.07 5.80
C VAL A 396 -2.52 -17.28 5.40
N SER A 397 -1.47 -17.58 6.17
CA SER A 397 -0.58 -18.70 5.87
C SER A 397 -1.24 -20.09 6.00
N ALA A 398 -2.20 -20.25 6.90
CA ALA A 398 -2.88 -21.52 7.14
C ALA A 398 -4.13 -21.73 6.26
N LYS A 399 -4.74 -20.66 5.73
CA LYS A 399 -6.05 -20.75 5.06
C LYS A 399 -6.09 -20.22 3.63
N LEU A 400 -5.17 -19.34 3.21
CA LEU A 400 -5.22 -18.69 1.89
C LEU A 400 -4.27 -19.28 0.84
N GLY A 401 -3.58 -20.40 1.11
CA GLY A 401 -2.70 -21.04 0.13
C GLY A 401 -3.41 -21.57 -1.13
N SER A 402 -4.71 -21.87 -1.06
CA SER A 402 -5.54 -22.25 -2.23
C SER A 402 -6.37 -21.08 -2.79
N ALA A 403 -6.13 -19.84 -2.34
CA ALA A 403 -6.93 -18.67 -2.78
C ALA A 403 -6.80 -18.38 -4.29
N ILE A 404 -5.67 -18.76 -4.91
CA ILE A 404 -5.47 -18.67 -6.36
C ILE A 404 -6.58 -19.37 -7.15
N LEU A 405 -7.08 -20.51 -6.68
CA LEU A 405 -8.14 -21.26 -7.36
C LEU A 405 -9.42 -20.44 -7.50
N SER A 406 -9.65 -19.50 -6.59
CA SER A 406 -10.81 -18.59 -6.64
C SER A 406 -10.52 -17.34 -7.46
N SER A 407 -9.26 -16.90 -7.56
CA SER A 407 -8.86 -15.71 -8.33
C SER A 407 -9.06 -15.84 -9.84
N VAL A 408 -9.36 -17.03 -10.36
CA VAL A 408 -9.76 -17.21 -11.77
C VAL A 408 -10.98 -16.37 -12.15
N THR A 409 -11.85 -16.04 -11.17
CA THR A 409 -13.00 -15.16 -11.39
C THR A 409 -12.60 -13.72 -11.71
N ASP A 410 -11.36 -13.29 -11.41
CA ASP A 410 -10.85 -11.98 -11.82
C ASP A 410 -10.89 -11.81 -13.35
N THR A 411 -10.81 -12.91 -14.11
CA THR A 411 -10.93 -12.86 -15.58
C THR A 411 -12.30 -12.37 -16.04
N ALA A 412 -13.38 -12.71 -15.33
CA ALA A 412 -14.70 -12.15 -15.62
C ALA A 412 -14.72 -10.64 -15.38
N THR A 413 -14.14 -10.18 -14.27
CA THR A 413 -14.24 -8.77 -13.89
C THR A 413 -13.45 -7.86 -14.82
N ILE A 414 -12.25 -8.28 -15.23
CA ILE A 414 -11.46 -7.53 -16.22
C ILE A 414 -12.12 -7.55 -17.60
N THR A 415 -12.76 -8.66 -17.99
CA THR A 415 -13.41 -8.80 -19.31
C THR A 415 -14.69 -7.98 -19.38
N MET A 416 -15.54 -8.07 -18.35
CA MET A 416 -16.75 -7.25 -18.25
C MET A 416 -16.40 -5.76 -18.10
N GLY A 417 -15.34 -5.45 -17.36
CA GLY A 417 -14.77 -4.12 -17.28
C GLY A 417 -14.37 -3.59 -18.66
N ALA A 418 -13.60 -4.38 -19.42
CA ALA A 418 -13.18 -4.05 -20.77
C ALA A 418 -14.38 -3.75 -21.68
N MET A 419 -15.41 -4.61 -21.66
CA MET A 419 -16.67 -4.37 -22.39
C MET A 419 -17.35 -3.05 -21.98
N ALA A 420 -17.39 -2.74 -20.68
CA ALA A 420 -18.01 -1.52 -20.18
C ALA A 420 -17.21 -0.25 -20.55
N MET A 421 -15.92 -0.39 -20.79
CA MET A 421 -15.06 0.63 -21.39
C MET A 421 -15.04 0.59 -22.92
N LYS A 422 -15.86 -0.28 -23.55
CA LYS A 422 -15.90 -0.52 -25.00
C LYS A 422 -14.56 -1.01 -25.62
N MET A 423 -13.70 -1.55 -24.78
CA MET A 423 -12.49 -2.26 -25.20
C MET A 423 -12.85 -3.65 -25.74
N ASN A 424 -11.94 -4.25 -26.52
CA ASN A 424 -12.12 -5.62 -27.02
C ASN A 424 -11.86 -6.64 -25.88
N PRO A 425 -12.89 -7.41 -25.44
CA PRO A 425 -12.74 -8.39 -24.36
C PRO A 425 -11.82 -9.56 -24.73
N ALA A 426 -11.76 -9.94 -26.02
CA ALA A 426 -10.89 -11.02 -26.48
C ALA A 426 -9.41 -10.61 -26.41
N ASN A 427 -9.09 -9.35 -26.73
CA ASN A 427 -7.74 -8.80 -26.56
C ASN A 427 -7.34 -8.78 -25.08
N MET A 428 -8.23 -8.35 -24.18
CA MET A 428 -8.00 -8.39 -22.72
C MET A 428 -7.63 -9.79 -22.22
N LEU A 429 -8.39 -10.81 -22.64
CA LEU A 429 -8.09 -12.20 -22.29
C LEU A 429 -6.80 -12.70 -22.95
N ALA A 430 -6.58 -12.41 -24.23
CA ALA A 430 -5.38 -12.82 -24.95
C ALA A 430 -4.10 -12.21 -24.35
N THR A 431 -4.13 -10.93 -24.00
CA THR A 431 -3.02 -10.23 -23.33
C THR A 431 -2.80 -10.80 -21.93
N SER A 432 -3.87 -11.11 -21.19
CA SER A 432 -3.78 -11.81 -19.90
C SER A 432 -3.08 -13.16 -20.03
N VAL A 433 -3.45 -13.99 -21.02
CA VAL A 433 -2.80 -15.28 -21.27
C VAL A 433 -1.34 -15.10 -21.71
N LYS A 434 -1.06 -14.14 -22.60
CA LYS A 434 0.31 -13.84 -23.05
C LYS A 434 1.21 -13.34 -21.91
N MET A 435 0.67 -12.56 -20.98
CA MET A 435 1.37 -12.18 -19.74
C MET A 435 1.69 -13.38 -18.86
N MET A 436 0.82 -14.38 -18.90
CA MET A 436 1.01 -15.60 -18.14
C MET A 436 2.08 -16.51 -18.75
N ALA A 437 2.08 -16.65 -20.07
CA ALA A 437 2.94 -17.60 -20.78
C ALA A 437 4.32 -17.04 -21.17
N GLY A 438 4.42 -15.76 -21.59
CA GLY A 438 5.60 -15.23 -22.28
C GLY A 438 6.44 -14.23 -21.47
N ASN A 439 7.77 -14.29 -21.62
CA ASN A 439 8.68 -13.23 -21.13
C ASN A 439 8.65 -11.99 -22.02
N ALA A 440 8.47 -12.14 -23.34
CA ALA A 440 8.50 -11.02 -24.30
C ALA A 440 7.44 -9.96 -24.02
N THR A 441 6.19 -10.36 -23.77
CA THR A 441 5.11 -9.42 -23.41
C THR A 441 5.42 -8.66 -22.13
N ARG A 442 6.09 -9.31 -21.17
CA ARG A 442 6.50 -8.70 -19.90
C ARG A 442 7.66 -7.71 -20.09
N ASP A 443 8.61 -8.02 -20.97
CA ASP A 443 9.67 -7.09 -21.35
C ASP A 443 9.07 -5.86 -22.04
N THR A 444 8.13 -6.05 -22.96
CA THR A 444 7.39 -4.94 -23.59
C THR A 444 6.64 -4.09 -22.55
N ALA A 445 5.96 -4.70 -21.57
CA ALA A 445 5.32 -3.99 -20.48
C ALA A 445 6.31 -3.15 -19.66
N ALA A 446 7.44 -3.75 -19.29
CA ALA A 446 8.50 -3.07 -18.54
C ALA A 446 9.13 -1.91 -19.33
N ARG A 447 9.29 -2.05 -20.65
CA ARG A 447 9.74 -0.96 -21.54
C ARG A 447 8.76 0.21 -21.59
N MET A 448 7.45 -0.06 -21.51
CA MET A 448 6.41 0.97 -21.37
C MET A 448 6.36 1.61 -19.97
N GLY A 449 7.07 1.05 -18.99
CA GLY A 449 7.04 1.49 -17.60
C GLY A 449 5.98 0.80 -16.73
N PHE A 450 5.32 -0.25 -17.23
CA PHE A 450 4.41 -1.08 -16.43
C PHE A 450 5.19 -2.22 -15.77
N VAL A 451 5.50 -2.03 -14.48
CA VAL A 451 6.32 -2.96 -13.69
C VAL A 451 5.49 -3.58 -12.57
N ALA A 452 5.69 -4.89 -12.33
CA ALA A 452 4.96 -5.64 -11.33
C ALA A 452 5.22 -5.14 -9.91
N GLU A 453 4.15 -4.90 -9.14
CA GLU A 453 4.24 -4.32 -7.80
C GLU A 453 4.93 -5.26 -6.78
N THR A 454 4.82 -6.58 -6.97
CA THR A 454 5.44 -7.57 -6.08
C THR A 454 6.96 -7.63 -6.18
N LEU A 455 7.57 -7.01 -7.20
CA LEU A 455 9.03 -6.87 -7.26
C LEU A 455 9.55 -5.90 -6.19
N SER A 456 8.72 -4.96 -5.74
CA SER A 456 9.12 -3.87 -4.85
C SER A 456 8.92 -4.17 -3.36
N SER A 457 8.00 -5.08 -2.96
CA SER A 457 7.99 -5.58 -1.57
C SER A 457 7.17 -6.85 -1.32
N ILE A 458 7.65 -7.69 -0.41
CA ILE A 458 6.99 -8.88 0.16
C ILE A 458 5.76 -8.52 0.99
N GLY A 459 5.87 -7.47 1.82
CA GLY A 459 4.87 -7.13 2.83
C GLY A 459 3.59 -6.58 2.20
N THR A 460 3.67 -5.96 1.03
CA THR A 460 2.49 -5.34 0.42
C THR A 460 1.38 -6.34 0.08
N ALA A 461 1.68 -7.56 -0.35
CA ALA A 461 0.64 -8.54 -0.67
C ALA A 461 -0.18 -8.91 0.57
N SER A 462 0.48 -9.28 1.67
CA SER A 462 -0.19 -9.64 2.92
C SER A 462 -0.79 -8.42 3.62
N SER A 463 -0.10 -7.28 3.67
CA SER A 463 -0.62 -6.03 4.27
C SER A 463 -1.78 -5.42 3.48
N ARG A 464 -1.88 -5.65 2.15
CA ARG A 464 -3.08 -5.31 1.36
C ARG A 464 -4.27 -6.16 1.77
N LEU A 465 -4.05 -7.44 2.03
CA LEU A 465 -5.09 -8.36 2.48
C LEU A 465 -5.51 -8.04 3.92
N THR A 466 -4.58 -7.85 4.85
CA THR A 466 -4.89 -7.75 6.29
C THR A 466 -5.12 -6.32 6.78
N ASN A 467 -4.83 -5.30 5.98
CA ASN A 467 -4.82 -3.89 6.40
C ASN A 467 -3.90 -3.62 7.61
N ASP A 468 -2.77 -4.32 7.66
CA ASP A 468 -1.94 -4.37 8.86
C ASP A 468 -0.44 -4.31 8.57
N VAL A 469 0.29 -3.64 9.47
CA VAL A 469 1.73 -3.38 9.41
C VAL A 469 2.45 -3.69 10.73
N VAL A 470 1.73 -4.16 11.76
CA VAL A 470 2.25 -4.34 13.13
C VAL A 470 2.70 -5.80 13.42
N ALA A 471 2.56 -6.70 12.44
CA ALA A 471 2.91 -8.11 12.61
C ALA A 471 4.40 -8.31 12.92
N SER A 472 4.73 -9.37 13.65
CA SER A 472 6.12 -9.79 13.77
C SER A 472 6.66 -10.27 12.41
N ASP A 473 7.98 -10.13 12.24
CA ASP A 473 8.68 -10.46 11.00
C ASP A 473 8.44 -11.92 10.56
N VAL A 474 8.41 -12.87 11.52
CA VAL A 474 8.19 -14.30 11.24
C VAL A 474 6.83 -14.56 10.59
N PHE A 475 5.73 -14.06 11.18
CA PHE A 475 4.38 -14.27 10.64
C PHE A 475 4.18 -13.49 9.34
N SER A 476 4.77 -12.29 9.24
CA SER A 476 4.78 -11.49 8.01
C SER A 476 5.42 -12.24 6.84
N ARG A 477 6.63 -12.76 7.05
CA ARG A 477 7.36 -13.54 6.04
C ARG A 477 6.64 -14.83 5.66
N LEU A 478 6.09 -15.55 6.63
CA LEU A 478 5.38 -16.81 6.41
C LEU A 478 4.11 -16.62 5.56
N SER A 479 3.34 -15.59 5.88
CA SER A 479 2.17 -15.18 5.09
C SER A 479 2.58 -14.77 3.67
N GLY A 480 3.59 -13.90 3.54
CA GLY A 480 4.09 -13.45 2.24
C GLY A 480 4.61 -14.61 1.38
N PHE A 481 5.32 -15.57 1.99
CA PHE A 481 5.74 -16.80 1.34
C PHE A 481 4.54 -17.59 0.84
N THR A 482 3.52 -17.82 1.67
CA THR A 482 2.32 -18.59 1.29
C THR A 482 1.63 -17.97 0.07
N ILE A 483 1.44 -16.65 0.06
CA ILE A 483 0.80 -15.93 -1.05
C ILE A 483 1.63 -16.04 -2.34
N ARG A 484 2.96 -15.98 -2.28
CA ARG A 484 3.82 -16.17 -3.45
C ARG A 484 3.87 -17.62 -3.91
N ALA A 485 4.06 -18.56 -2.99
CA ALA A 485 4.17 -19.99 -3.26
C ALA A 485 2.87 -20.58 -3.81
N SER A 486 1.72 -19.98 -3.49
CA SER A 486 0.43 -20.33 -4.12
C SER A 486 0.34 -19.90 -5.59
N GLY A 487 1.17 -18.94 -6.03
CA GLY A 487 1.09 -18.29 -7.34
C GLY A 487 0.14 -17.08 -7.38
N LEU A 488 -0.55 -16.75 -6.28
CA LEU A 488 -1.55 -15.68 -6.28
C LEU A 488 -0.95 -14.30 -6.60
N SER A 489 0.22 -13.97 -6.04
CA SER A 489 0.95 -12.72 -6.37
C SER A 489 1.22 -12.59 -7.87
N PHE A 490 1.65 -13.70 -8.47
CA PHE A 490 2.03 -13.77 -9.88
C PHE A 490 0.81 -13.63 -10.80
N TRP A 491 -0.30 -14.31 -10.46
CA TRP A 491 -1.57 -14.18 -11.16
C TRP A 491 -2.07 -12.73 -11.14
N THR A 492 -2.20 -12.15 -9.95
CA THR A 492 -2.74 -10.80 -9.75
C THR A 492 -1.91 -9.73 -10.45
N ASP A 493 -0.57 -9.77 -10.31
CA ASP A 493 0.27 -8.75 -10.94
C ASP A 493 0.19 -8.79 -12.46
N ARG A 494 0.11 -9.97 -13.07
CA ARG A 494 0.04 -10.10 -14.52
C ARG A 494 -1.29 -9.66 -15.10
N LEU A 495 -2.40 -9.92 -14.40
CA LEU A 495 -3.69 -9.34 -14.78
C LEU A 495 -3.66 -7.80 -14.67
N ARG A 496 -3.03 -7.25 -13.62
CA ARG A 496 -2.88 -5.79 -13.47
C ARG A 496 -2.05 -5.16 -14.59
N LEU A 497 -0.95 -5.82 -15.00
CA LEU A 497 -0.15 -5.36 -16.14
C LEU A 497 -0.94 -5.45 -17.45
N SER A 498 -1.74 -6.50 -17.62
CA SER A 498 -2.61 -6.68 -18.79
C SER A 498 -3.62 -5.54 -18.90
N VAL A 499 -4.31 -5.21 -17.80
CA VAL A 499 -5.26 -4.09 -17.78
C VAL A 499 -4.59 -2.75 -18.08
N GLN A 500 -3.41 -2.49 -17.51
CA GLN A 500 -2.65 -1.27 -17.79
C GLN A 500 -2.27 -1.17 -19.28
N MET A 501 -1.72 -2.26 -19.85
CA MET A 501 -1.35 -2.32 -21.26
C MET A 501 -2.54 -2.15 -22.20
N GLU A 502 -3.62 -2.88 -21.96
CA GLU A 502 -4.81 -2.78 -22.79
C GLU A 502 -5.47 -1.41 -22.68
N THR A 503 -5.45 -0.78 -21.49
CA THR A 503 -5.94 0.59 -21.33
C THR A 503 -5.09 1.58 -22.14
N ALA A 504 -3.76 1.45 -22.08
CA ALA A 504 -2.83 2.29 -22.84
C ALA A 504 -2.97 2.09 -24.36
N GLY A 505 -3.18 0.85 -24.81
CA GLY A 505 -3.43 0.52 -26.23
C GLY A 505 -4.77 1.05 -26.71
N HIS A 506 -5.84 0.86 -25.92
CA HIS A 506 -7.17 1.36 -26.24
C HIS A 506 -7.24 2.90 -26.32
N MET A 507 -6.41 3.60 -25.55
CA MET A 507 -6.27 5.06 -25.69
C MET A 507 -5.51 5.42 -26.97
N ALA A 508 -4.49 4.68 -27.35
CA ALA A 508 -3.79 4.88 -28.63
C ALA A 508 -4.69 4.62 -29.85
N ASP A 509 -5.59 3.64 -29.78
CA ASP A 509 -6.59 3.36 -30.83
C ASP A 509 -7.56 4.53 -31.09
N GLN A 510 -7.60 5.51 -30.17
CA GLN A 510 -8.47 6.69 -30.23
C GLN A 510 -7.68 7.99 -30.42
N ALA A 511 -6.36 7.92 -30.60
CA ALA A 511 -5.45 9.06 -30.73
C ALA A 511 -5.71 9.93 -31.99
N ASP A 512 -6.43 9.37 -32.97
CA ASP A 512 -6.88 10.05 -34.19
C ASP A 512 -8.04 11.04 -33.94
N ARG A 513 -8.65 11.02 -32.75
CA ARG A 513 -9.85 11.82 -32.42
C ARG A 513 -9.56 12.83 -31.31
N ALA A 514 -10.21 13.99 -31.40
CA ALA A 514 -10.26 14.96 -30.30
C ALA A 514 -11.00 14.37 -29.07
N LEU A 515 -10.71 14.88 -27.88
CA LEU A 515 -11.27 14.36 -26.61
C LEU A 515 -12.81 14.31 -26.60
N GLY A 516 -13.48 15.27 -27.26
CA GLY A 516 -14.93 15.28 -27.39
C GLY A 516 -15.50 14.11 -28.20
N ASN A 517 -14.69 13.51 -29.08
CA ASN A 517 -15.08 12.51 -30.07
C ASN A 517 -14.54 11.10 -29.77
N ILE A 518 -13.76 10.92 -28.70
CA ILE A 518 -13.41 9.58 -28.21
C ILE A 518 -14.62 8.93 -27.51
N GLU A 519 -14.50 7.66 -27.18
CA GLU A 519 -15.58 6.93 -26.52
C GLU A 519 -15.92 7.54 -25.16
N ALA A 520 -17.22 7.66 -24.87
CA ALA A 520 -17.71 8.32 -23.66
C ALA A 520 -17.12 7.76 -22.34
N PRO A 521 -16.91 6.44 -22.15
CA PRO A 521 -16.25 5.92 -20.96
C PRO A 521 -14.80 6.39 -20.82
N SER A 522 -14.02 6.36 -21.91
CA SER A 522 -12.63 6.82 -21.95
C SER A 522 -12.54 8.32 -21.69
N ARG A 523 -13.41 9.12 -22.32
CA ARG A 523 -13.52 10.56 -22.03
C ARG A 523 -13.83 10.81 -20.55
N ALA A 524 -14.81 10.10 -19.99
CA ALA A 524 -15.20 10.26 -18.59
C ALA A 524 -14.10 9.84 -17.60
N LEU A 525 -13.27 8.86 -17.95
CA LEU A 525 -12.09 8.47 -17.18
C LEU A 525 -11.05 9.60 -17.16
N LEU A 526 -10.72 10.14 -18.33
CA LEU A 526 -9.74 11.21 -18.50
C LEU A 526 -10.21 12.50 -17.78
N GLU A 527 -11.43 12.96 -18.06
CA GLU A 527 -11.99 14.18 -17.46
C GLU A 527 -12.10 14.08 -15.94
N ARG A 528 -12.50 12.92 -15.40
CA ARG A 528 -12.58 12.70 -13.94
C ARG A 528 -11.22 12.86 -13.28
N ASN A 529 -10.14 12.45 -13.95
CA ASN A 529 -8.77 12.58 -13.46
C ASN A 529 -8.11 13.92 -13.84
N GLY A 530 -8.90 14.89 -14.31
CA GLY A 530 -8.44 16.25 -14.60
C GLY A 530 -7.62 16.36 -15.88
N ILE A 531 -7.80 15.45 -16.84
CA ILE A 531 -7.21 15.55 -18.17
C ILE A 531 -8.16 16.36 -19.05
N THR A 532 -7.62 17.47 -19.57
CA THR A 532 -8.34 18.41 -20.43
C THR A 532 -8.20 18.05 -21.92
N ALA A 533 -8.90 18.78 -22.79
CA ALA A 533 -8.76 18.59 -24.24
C ALA A 533 -7.33 18.86 -24.72
N SER A 534 -6.68 19.91 -24.22
CA SER A 534 -5.28 20.22 -24.56
C SER A 534 -4.30 19.17 -24.02
N ASP A 535 -4.57 18.63 -22.83
CA ASP A 535 -3.78 17.52 -22.29
C ASP A 535 -3.89 16.27 -23.19
N TRP A 536 -5.11 15.95 -23.64
CA TRP A 536 -5.34 14.83 -24.56
C TRP A 536 -4.63 15.04 -25.90
N ASP A 537 -4.65 16.26 -26.44
CA ASP A 537 -3.93 16.62 -27.66
C ASP A 537 -2.41 16.40 -27.52
N ALA A 538 -1.83 16.71 -26.35
CA ALA A 538 -0.43 16.42 -26.08
C ALA A 538 -0.15 14.92 -25.89
N LEU A 539 -1.05 14.18 -25.23
CA LEU A 539 -0.91 12.73 -25.01
C LEU A 539 -0.98 11.92 -26.31
N ARG A 540 -1.84 12.34 -27.24
CA ARG A 540 -2.07 11.64 -28.52
C ARG A 540 -1.07 12.01 -29.61
N ASP A 541 -0.09 12.88 -29.31
CA ASP A 541 0.96 13.24 -30.25
C ASP A 541 1.78 12.00 -30.66
N PRO A 542 1.95 11.73 -31.96
CA PRO A 542 2.67 10.54 -32.45
C PRO A 542 4.11 10.43 -31.94
N SER A 543 4.80 11.55 -31.63
CA SER A 543 6.18 11.54 -31.15
C SER A 543 6.32 10.87 -29.78
N GLY A 544 5.24 10.84 -28.99
CA GLY A 544 5.22 10.26 -27.65
C GLY A 544 4.67 8.83 -27.57
N LEU A 545 4.21 8.25 -28.68
CA LEU A 545 3.63 6.90 -28.70
C LEU A 545 4.71 5.83 -28.58
N PHE A 546 4.42 4.77 -27.82
CA PHE A 546 5.23 3.57 -27.82
C PHE A 546 4.73 2.62 -28.91
N THR A 547 5.63 2.12 -29.77
CA THR A 547 5.31 1.08 -30.75
C THR A 547 5.95 -0.24 -30.32
N ALA A 548 5.12 -1.23 -30.02
CA ALA A 548 5.57 -2.56 -29.65
C ALA A 548 6.13 -3.34 -30.85
N PRO A 549 6.92 -4.40 -30.64
CA PRO A 549 7.50 -5.20 -31.73
C PRO A 549 6.48 -5.81 -32.69
N ASN A 550 5.23 -5.99 -32.26
CA ASN A 550 4.13 -6.49 -33.07
C ASN A 550 3.37 -5.38 -33.82
N GLY A 551 3.86 -4.14 -33.80
CA GLY A 551 3.24 -2.98 -34.45
C GLY A 551 2.11 -2.31 -33.67
N GLY A 552 1.72 -2.85 -32.51
CA GLY A 552 0.72 -2.20 -31.65
C GLY A 552 1.24 -0.90 -31.05
N THR A 553 0.42 0.16 -31.05
CA THR A 553 0.76 1.45 -30.47
C THR A 553 0.13 1.62 -29.09
N PHE A 554 0.80 2.37 -28.21
CA PHE A 554 0.38 2.56 -26.82
C PHE A 554 0.68 3.99 -26.38
N ILE A 555 -0.28 4.63 -25.70
CA ILE A 555 0.00 5.82 -24.90
C ILE A 555 0.45 5.32 -23.52
N ALA A 556 1.75 5.06 -23.37
CA ALA A 556 2.33 4.64 -22.10
C ALA A 556 2.88 5.86 -21.35
N PRO A 557 2.41 6.21 -20.14
CA PRO A 557 2.65 7.54 -19.56
C PRO A 557 4.13 7.88 -19.36
N PHE A 558 4.93 6.93 -18.89
CA PHE A 558 6.34 7.16 -18.61
C PHE A 558 7.21 7.04 -19.84
N TRP A 559 6.83 6.23 -20.83
CA TRP A 559 7.44 6.28 -22.15
C TRP A 559 7.19 7.65 -22.81
N TRP A 560 5.93 8.08 -22.83
CA TRP A 560 5.51 9.37 -23.39
C TRP A 560 6.29 10.52 -22.72
N LEU A 561 6.44 10.52 -21.40
CA LEU A 561 7.22 11.54 -20.68
C LEU A 561 8.67 11.69 -21.18
N GLU A 562 9.32 10.58 -21.56
CA GLU A 562 10.72 10.59 -22.04
C GLU A 562 10.86 10.91 -23.54
N HIS A 563 9.80 10.74 -24.34
CA HIS A 563 9.88 10.84 -25.82
C HIS A 563 9.05 11.98 -26.41
N GLN A 564 8.08 12.52 -25.67
CA GLN A 564 7.28 13.65 -26.11
C GLN A 564 8.14 14.89 -26.34
N THR A 565 7.74 15.71 -27.32
CA THR A 565 8.44 16.96 -27.68
C THR A 565 7.54 18.20 -27.59
N VAL A 566 6.27 18.02 -27.20
CA VAL A 566 5.21 19.03 -27.28
C VAL A 566 5.19 19.95 -26.07
N LEU A 567 5.49 19.42 -24.87
CA LEU A 567 5.37 20.12 -23.60
C LEU A 567 6.73 20.27 -22.88
N PRO A 568 6.93 21.36 -22.13
CA PRO A 568 8.05 21.48 -21.20
C PRO A 568 8.07 20.31 -20.21
N ARG A 569 9.27 19.86 -19.83
CA ARG A 569 9.45 18.64 -19.01
C ARG A 569 8.59 18.61 -17.73
N HIS A 570 8.46 19.75 -17.04
CA HIS A 570 7.69 19.84 -15.80
C HIS A 570 6.17 19.70 -16.03
N GLU A 571 5.65 20.25 -17.13
CA GLU A 571 4.24 20.11 -17.51
C GLU A 571 3.94 18.70 -18.01
N ALA A 572 4.84 18.14 -18.82
CA ALA A 572 4.78 16.76 -19.26
C ALA A 572 4.78 15.80 -18.07
N GLU A 573 5.66 16.01 -17.07
CA GLU A 573 5.69 15.17 -15.88
C GLU A 573 4.38 15.25 -15.08
N ALA A 574 3.84 16.46 -14.90
CA ALA A 574 2.56 16.63 -14.23
C ALA A 574 1.42 15.89 -14.96
N LEU A 575 1.41 15.92 -16.30
CA LEU A 575 0.43 15.25 -17.14
C LEU A 575 0.60 13.72 -17.16
N ALA A 576 1.83 13.22 -17.29
CA ALA A 576 2.13 11.79 -17.23
C ALA A 576 1.67 11.17 -15.91
N ILE A 577 1.85 11.87 -14.78
CA ILE A 577 1.36 11.43 -13.47
C ILE A 577 -0.18 11.44 -13.42
N ARG A 578 -0.87 12.47 -13.95
CA ARG A 578 -2.35 12.47 -14.02
C ARG A 578 -2.87 11.33 -14.91
N TYR A 579 -2.20 11.05 -16.01
CA TYR A 579 -2.60 9.99 -16.92
C TYR A 579 -2.34 8.59 -16.34
N GLN A 580 -1.20 8.36 -15.69
CA GLN A 580 -0.99 7.12 -14.93
C GLN A 580 -2.00 6.97 -13.77
N ALA A 581 -2.37 8.07 -13.10
CA ALA A 581 -3.43 8.06 -12.08
C ALA A 581 -4.79 7.63 -12.67
N ALA A 582 -5.12 8.08 -13.89
CA ALA A 582 -6.31 7.64 -14.61
C ALA A 582 -6.26 6.14 -14.95
N ILE A 583 -5.12 5.62 -15.41
CA ILE A 583 -4.94 4.18 -15.64
C ILE A 583 -5.13 3.40 -14.34
N ARG A 584 -4.65 3.91 -13.19
CA ARG A 584 -4.83 3.27 -11.88
C ARG A 584 -6.27 3.27 -11.38
N ASP A 585 -6.99 4.36 -11.58
CA ASP A 585 -8.43 4.46 -11.30
C ASP A 585 -9.22 3.42 -12.12
N GLN A 586 -8.89 3.28 -13.40
CA GLN A 586 -9.47 2.25 -14.27
C GLN A 586 -9.15 0.83 -13.78
N LEU A 587 -7.88 0.57 -13.44
CA LEU A 587 -7.41 -0.71 -12.93
C LEU A 587 -8.17 -1.16 -11.68
N GLU A 588 -8.35 -0.28 -10.69
CA GLU A 588 -9.08 -0.59 -9.46
C GLU A 588 -10.60 -0.72 -9.64
N THR A 589 -11.11 -0.32 -10.80
CA THR A 589 -12.50 -0.56 -11.19
C THR A 589 -12.65 -1.95 -11.81
N PHE A 590 -11.65 -2.43 -12.55
CA PHE A 590 -11.64 -3.77 -13.16
C PHE A 590 -11.25 -4.87 -12.17
N MET A 591 -10.24 -4.61 -11.35
CA MET A 591 -9.67 -5.56 -10.41
C MET A 591 -9.85 -5.08 -8.97
N PRO A 592 -10.44 -5.89 -8.08
CA PRO A 592 -10.68 -5.51 -6.71
C PRO A 592 -9.50 -5.83 -5.81
N THR A 593 -8.66 -4.85 -5.50
CA THR A 593 -7.43 -5.15 -4.76
C THR A 593 -7.45 -4.60 -3.34
N LYS A 594 -7.87 -3.33 -3.17
CA LYS A 594 -8.17 -2.72 -1.87
C LYS A 594 -8.81 -1.35 -2.10
N ARG A 595 -9.97 -1.03 -1.50
CA ARG A 595 -10.54 0.33 -1.54
C ARG A 595 -10.34 1.07 -0.21
N LEU A 596 -9.80 2.30 -0.24
CA LEU A 596 -9.62 3.10 0.98
C LEU A 596 -10.98 3.49 1.57
N ARG A 597 -11.93 3.88 0.72
CA ARG A 597 -13.34 4.12 1.07
C ARG A 597 -13.99 2.91 1.74
N ALA A 598 -13.72 1.70 1.25
CA ALA A 598 -14.23 0.47 1.85
C ALA A 598 -13.62 0.23 3.24
N SER A 599 -12.30 0.39 3.34
CA SER A 599 -11.56 0.22 4.58
C SER A 599 -12.00 1.22 5.64
N ALA A 600 -12.11 2.51 5.29
CA ALA A 600 -12.57 3.58 6.18
C ALA A 600 -14.03 3.43 6.60
N TRP A 601 -14.89 2.86 5.75
CA TRP A 601 -16.29 2.63 6.10
C TRP A 601 -16.45 1.57 7.20
N VAL A 602 -15.69 0.46 7.12
CA VAL A 602 -15.74 -0.61 8.12
C VAL A 602 -14.91 -0.30 9.36
N LEU A 603 -13.66 0.14 9.17
CA LEU A 603 -12.73 0.39 10.27
C LEU A 603 -13.04 1.67 11.02
N ARG A 604 -13.70 2.65 10.38
CA ARG A 604 -13.95 3.98 10.94
C ARG A 604 -12.65 4.53 11.53
N ASP A 605 -12.73 5.23 12.66
CA ASP A 605 -11.57 5.75 13.39
C ASP A 605 -11.01 4.75 14.42
N THR A 606 -11.34 3.45 14.29
CA THR A 606 -10.84 2.46 15.26
C THR A 606 -9.34 2.30 15.09
N LYS A 607 -8.58 2.47 16.17
CA LYS A 607 -7.14 2.27 16.17
C LYS A 607 -6.79 0.80 16.47
N PRO A 608 -5.60 0.32 16.01
CA PRO A 608 -5.11 -1.01 16.33
C PRO A 608 -4.92 -1.17 17.84
N GLY A 609 -5.15 -2.37 18.37
CA GLY A 609 -5.01 -2.69 19.79
C GLY A 609 -6.28 -2.60 20.63
N SER A 610 -7.36 -1.97 20.13
CA SER A 610 -8.69 -2.07 20.74
C SER A 610 -9.38 -3.37 20.33
N PHE A 611 -10.05 -4.09 21.24
CA PHE A 611 -10.67 -5.38 20.92
C PHE A 611 -11.65 -5.31 19.74
N LEU A 612 -12.55 -4.32 19.74
CA LEU A 612 -13.50 -4.10 18.64
C LEU A 612 -12.80 -3.66 17.34
N GLY A 613 -11.75 -2.83 17.43
CA GLY A 613 -10.97 -2.41 16.26
C GLY A 613 -10.17 -3.54 15.63
N GLU A 614 -9.63 -4.46 16.44
CA GLU A 614 -8.89 -5.64 15.99
C GLU A 614 -9.79 -6.69 15.35
N LEU A 615 -10.99 -6.86 15.89
CA LEU A 615 -11.98 -7.77 15.34
C LEU A 615 -12.58 -7.21 14.02
N GLY A 616 -12.77 -5.88 13.93
CA GLY A 616 -13.07 -5.18 12.69
C GLY A 616 -12.00 -5.36 11.60
N ARG A 617 -10.72 -5.17 11.95
CA ARG A 617 -9.55 -5.42 11.06
C ARG A 617 -9.49 -6.85 10.55
N SER A 618 -9.74 -7.81 11.44
CA SER A 618 -9.76 -9.22 11.09
C SER A 618 -10.91 -9.59 10.17
N THR A 619 -12.08 -8.99 10.37
CA THR A 619 -13.25 -9.22 9.51
C THR A 619 -13.06 -8.60 8.13
N ILE A 620 -12.61 -7.34 8.07
CA ILE A 620 -12.36 -6.71 6.78
C ILE A 620 -11.24 -7.43 6.05
N GLY A 621 -10.14 -7.85 6.69
CA GLY A 621 -9.03 -8.44 5.94
C GLY A 621 -9.42 -9.65 5.08
N PHE A 622 -10.33 -10.50 5.57
CA PHE A 622 -10.85 -11.64 4.80
C PHE A 622 -11.95 -11.27 3.82
N LYS A 623 -12.77 -10.25 4.11
CA LYS A 623 -13.89 -9.82 3.26
C LYS A 623 -13.53 -8.65 2.34
N ASN A 624 -12.33 -8.08 2.45
CA ASN A 624 -11.93 -6.84 1.79
C ASN A 624 -11.96 -6.99 0.28
N TYR A 625 -11.53 -8.15 -0.23
CA TYR A 625 -11.56 -8.46 -1.65
C TYR A 625 -13.00 -8.46 -2.18
N SER A 626 -13.91 -9.23 -1.56
CA SER A 626 -15.32 -9.29 -1.96
C SER A 626 -16.04 -7.93 -1.82
N LEU A 627 -15.71 -7.16 -0.78
CA LEU A 627 -16.24 -5.82 -0.58
C LEU A 627 -15.71 -4.84 -1.64
N SER A 628 -14.41 -4.89 -1.91
CA SER A 628 -13.77 -4.05 -2.94
C SER A 628 -14.30 -4.38 -4.33
N LEU A 629 -14.53 -5.68 -4.62
CA LEU A 629 -15.20 -6.16 -5.83
C LEU A 629 -16.58 -5.56 -5.93
N THR A 630 -17.42 -5.79 -4.93
CA THR A 630 -18.80 -5.31 -4.93
C THR A 630 -18.85 -3.79 -5.16
N LEU A 631 -18.04 -3.02 -4.44
CA LEU A 631 -18.00 -1.56 -4.58
C LEU A 631 -17.47 -1.10 -5.94
N GLY A 632 -16.47 -1.79 -6.50
CA GLY A 632 -15.96 -1.47 -7.84
C GLY A 632 -16.96 -1.77 -8.94
N GLN A 633 -17.63 -2.92 -8.87
CA GLN A 633 -18.64 -3.31 -9.84
C GLN A 633 -19.89 -2.45 -9.76
N ILE A 634 -20.30 -2.02 -8.56
CA ILE A 634 -21.35 -1.02 -8.38
C ILE A 634 -20.91 0.33 -8.96
N ALA A 635 -19.66 0.74 -8.75
CA ALA A 635 -19.14 1.98 -9.31
C ALA A 635 -19.17 1.96 -10.85
N GLN A 636 -18.75 0.85 -11.46
CA GLN A 636 -18.79 0.66 -12.91
C GLN A 636 -20.23 0.64 -13.43
N TYR A 637 -21.12 -0.10 -12.77
CA TYR A 637 -22.54 -0.14 -13.12
C TYR A 637 -23.18 1.25 -13.13
N HIS A 638 -22.87 2.08 -12.13
CA HIS A 638 -23.35 3.47 -12.08
C HIS A 638 -22.68 4.38 -13.12
N ALA A 639 -21.44 4.09 -13.51
CA ALA A 639 -20.73 4.82 -14.57
C ALA A 639 -21.35 4.61 -15.95
N ILE A 640 -21.98 3.44 -16.19
CA ILE A 640 -22.70 3.19 -17.44
C ILE A 640 -23.93 4.12 -17.49
N PRO A 641 -24.05 4.97 -18.53
CA PRO A 641 -25.04 6.05 -18.55
C PRO A 641 -26.46 5.57 -18.87
N THR A 642 -26.60 4.53 -19.69
CA THR A 642 -27.90 4.07 -20.20
C THR A 642 -28.37 2.80 -19.50
N PRO A 643 -29.67 2.66 -19.18
CA PRO A 643 -30.24 1.39 -18.72
C PRO A 643 -29.94 0.23 -19.67
N GLN A 644 -29.96 0.51 -20.99
CA GLN A 644 -29.64 -0.46 -22.04
C GLN A 644 -28.19 -0.97 -21.98
N GLY A 645 -27.25 -0.20 -21.44
CA GLY A 645 -25.88 -0.68 -21.18
C GLY A 645 -25.73 -1.37 -19.82
N ARG A 646 -26.50 -0.92 -18.82
CA ARG A 646 -26.45 -1.45 -17.45
C ARG A 646 -26.96 -2.89 -17.35
N PHE A 647 -28.05 -3.21 -18.03
CA PHE A 647 -28.67 -4.53 -17.96
C PHE A 647 -27.77 -5.63 -18.55
N PRO A 648 -27.23 -5.53 -19.78
CA PRO A 648 -26.29 -6.50 -20.33
C PRO A 648 -25.02 -6.64 -19.49
N TYR A 649 -24.54 -5.55 -18.88
CA TYR A 649 -23.40 -5.61 -17.96
C TYR A 649 -23.69 -6.46 -16.72
N ALA A 650 -24.81 -6.20 -16.05
CA ALA A 650 -25.20 -6.93 -14.84
C ALA A 650 -25.45 -8.42 -15.14
N VAL A 651 -26.20 -8.72 -16.21
CA VAL A 651 -26.47 -10.10 -16.65
C VAL A 651 -25.19 -10.80 -17.08
N GLY A 652 -24.36 -10.14 -17.88
CA GLY A 652 -23.07 -10.66 -18.33
C GLY A 652 -22.16 -10.99 -17.15
N MET A 653 -22.07 -10.11 -16.16
CA MET A 653 -21.30 -10.36 -14.94
C MET A 653 -21.85 -11.53 -14.11
N ILE A 654 -23.18 -11.61 -13.92
CA ILE A 654 -23.78 -12.74 -13.20
C ILE A 654 -23.47 -14.05 -13.93
N ALA A 655 -23.67 -14.09 -15.24
CA ALA A 655 -23.41 -15.28 -16.06
C ALA A 655 -21.92 -15.68 -16.01
N SER A 656 -21.00 -14.73 -16.26
CA SER A 656 -19.56 -15.01 -16.28
C SER A 656 -19.05 -15.44 -14.91
N MET A 657 -19.50 -14.80 -13.83
CA MET A 657 -19.13 -15.19 -12.46
C MET A 657 -19.73 -16.55 -12.09
N THR A 658 -20.90 -16.91 -12.61
CA THR A 658 -21.51 -18.24 -12.40
C THR A 658 -20.71 -19.34 -13.09
N VAL A 659 -20.34 -19.14 -14.37
CA VAL A 659 -19.51 -20.08 -15.12
C VAL A 659 -18.15 -20.26 -14.43
N LEU A 660 -17.47 -19.16 -14.09
CA LEU A 660 -16.20 -19.24 -13.38
C LEU A 660 -16.38 -19.77 -11.95
N GLY A 661 -17.49 -19.50 -11.28
CA GLY A 661 -17.85 -20.10 -10.00
C GLY A 661 -17.95 -21.62 -10.09
N GLY A 662 -18.47 -22.16 -11.20
CA GLY A 662 -18.45 -23.58 -11.51
C GLY A 662 -17.03 -24.12 -11.65
N VAL A 663 -16.17 -23.42 -12.42
CA VAL A 663 -14.74 -23.77 -12.54
C VAL A 663 -14.05 -23.79 -11.17
N VAL A 664 -14.31 -22.78 -10.31
CA VAL A 664 -13.78 -22.73 -8.95
C VAL A 664 -14.24 -23.94 -8.12
N ILE A 665 -15.51 -24.35 -8.24
CA ILE A 665 -16.00 -25.56 -7.56
C ILE A 665 -15.21 -26.78 -8.01
N GLN A 666 -15.04 -26.98 -9.32
CA GLN A 666 -14.30 -28.14 -9.84
C GLN A 666 -12.84 -28.15 -9.38
N LEU A 667 -12.14 -27.02 -9.49
CA LEU A 667 -10.76 -26.88 -9.02
C LEU A 667 -10.63 -27.20 -7.53
N ARG A 668 -11.61 -26.78 -6.70
CA ARG A 668 -11.63 -27.09 -5.26
C ARG A 668 -11.93 -28.55 -4.96
N GLU A 669 -12.64 -29.27 -5.82
CA GLU A 669 -12.83 -30.71 -5.64
C GLU A 669 -11.55 -31.46 -5.97
N LEU A 670 -10.88 -31.08 -7.05
CA LEU A 670 -9.56 -31.61 -7.40
C LEU A 670 -8.53 -31.36 -6.28
N ASP A 671 -8.44 -30.13 -5.76
CA ASP A 671 -7.60 -29.74 -4.61
C ASP A 671 -7.82 -30.63 -3.37
N LYS A 672 -9.07 -31.09 -3.15
CA LYS A 672 -9.44 -31.96 -2.02
C LYS A 672 -9.20 -33.44 -2.29
N GLY A 673 -8.59 -33.82 -3.42
CA GLY A 673 -8.40 -35.22 -3.79
C GLY A 673 -9.65 -35.90 -4.36
N ARG A 674 -10.60 -35.12 -4.91
CA ARG A 674 -11.89 -35.62 -5.39
C ARG A 674 -12.06 -35.40 -6.88
N ASP A 675 -12.85 -36.27 -7.50
CA ASP A 675 -13.29 -36.12 -8.87
C ASP A 675 -14.21 -34.89 -8.98
N PRO A 676 -14.27 -34.23 -10.15
CA PRO A 676 -15.24 -33.17 -10.42
C PRO A 676 -16.68 -33.60 -10.13
N ILE A 677 -17.54 -32.65 -9.77
CA ILE A 677 -18.98 -32.86 -9.58
C ILE A 677 -19.68 -32.82 -10.95
N PRO A 678 -20.69 -33.66 -11.23
CA PRO A 678 -21.47 -33.57 -12.46
C PRO A 678 -22.09 -32.18 -12.64
N MET A 679 -21.77 -31.51 -13.76
CA MET A 679 -22.31 -30.19 -14.09
C MET A 679 -23.70 -30.25 -14.73
N THR A 680 -24.22 -31.46 -14.97
CA THR A 680 -25.57 -31.70 -15.49
C THR A 680 -26.67 -31.49 -14.43
N ASP A 681 -26.32 -31.52 -13.14
CA ASP A 681 -27.26 -31.25 -12.04
C ASP A 681 -27.48 -29.74 -11.85
N ALA A 682 -28.74 -29.30 -11.78
CA ALA A 682 -29.10 -27.92 -11.47
C ALA A 682 -28.52 -27.45 -10.12
N LYS A 683 -28.37 -28.35 -9.14
CA LYS A 683 -27.74 -28.04 -7.85
C LYS A 683 -26.30 -27.56 -8.00
N PHE A 684 -25.56 -28.07 -8.98
CA PHE A 684 -24.21 -27.61 -9.28
C PHE A 684 -24.23 -26.13 -9.69
N TRP A 685 -25.12 -25.75 -10.60
CA TRP A 685 -25.21 -24.37 -11.08
C TRP A 685 -25.74 -23.39 -10.04
N VAL A 686 -26.64 -23.83 -9.15
CA VAL A 686 -27.04 -23.04 -7.97
C VAL A 686 -25.85 -22.81 -7.04
N ALA A 687 -25.03 -23.84 -6.79
CA ALA A 687 -23.81 -23.70 -6.01
C ALA A 687 -22.78 -22.80 -6.73
N ALA A 688 -22.65 -22.91 -8.05
CA ALA A 688 -21.76 -22.11 -8.87
C ALA A 688 -22.14 -20.63 -8.85
N LEU A 689 -23.44 -20.33 -8.94
CA LEU A 689 -24.01 -18.98 -8.83
C LEU A 689 -23.71 -18.36 -7.47
N ALA A 690 -23.88 -19.14 -6.39
CA ALA A 690 -23.53 -18.71 -5.03
C ALA A 690 -22.01 -18.52 -4.86
N GLN A 691 -21.20 -19.43 -5.41
CA GLN A 691 -19.74 -19.39 -5.34
C GLN A 691 -19.15 -18.21 -6.13
N GLY A 692 -19.73 -17.90 -7.30
CA GLY A 692 -19.36 -16.77 -8.12
C GLY A 692 -19.76 -15.42 -7.51
N GLY A 693 -20.80 -15.38 -6.67
CA GLY A 693 -21.19 -14.18 -5.95
C GLY A 693 -21.77 -13.04 -6.82
N GLY A 694 -21.99 -13.26 -8.12
CA GLY A 694 -22.55 -12.26 -9.05
C GLY A 694 -23.95 -11.77 -8.64
N LEU A 695 -24.82 -12.66 -8.15
CA LEU A 695 -26.10 -12.28 -7.54
C LEU A 695 -25.94 -11.48 -6.25
N GLY A 696 -24.82 -11.64 -5.55
CA GLY A 696 -24.49 -10.84 -4.37
C GLY A 696 -24.35 -9.35 -4.69
N ILE A 697 -23.85 -9.04 -5.87
CA ILE A 697 -23.53 -7.69 -6.33
C ILE A 697 -24.78 -7.01 -6.92
N PHE A 698 -25.52 -7.73 -7.76
CA PHE A 698 -26.64 -7.16 -8.56
C PHE A 698 -28.03 -7.67 -8.19
N GLY A 699 -28.16 -8.65 -7.29
CA GLY A 699 -29.43 -9.30 -6.95
C GLY A 699 -30.51 -8.32 -6.49
N ASP A 700 -30.18 -7.41 -5.56
CA ASP A 700 -31.12 -6.43 -5.03
C ASP A 700 -31.64 -5.47 -6.11
N PHE A 701 -30.84 -5.21 -7.15
CA PHE A 701 -31.20 -4.33 -8.27
C PHE A 701 -32.09 -5.02 -9.31
N LEU A 702 -31.95 -6.35 -9.47
CA LEU A 702 -32.72 -7.14 -10.44
C LEU A 702 -34.01 -7.73 -9.84
N PHE A 703 -34.06 -7.94 -8.53
CA PHE A 703 -35.17 -8.63 -7.86
C PHE A 703 -35.97 -7.76 -6.88
N SER A 704 -35.78 -6.44 -6.88
CA SER A 704 -36.59 -5.46 -6.12
C SER A 704 -36.63 -5.64 -4.59
N GLU A 705 -35.70 -6.39 -4.00
CA GLU A 705 -35.61 -6.52 -2.55
C GLU A 705 -34.84 -5.35 -1.92
N LYS A 706 -35.50 -4.62 -1.03
CA LYS A 706 -34.87 -3.56 -0.24
C LYS A 706 -34.03 -4.18 0.88
N ASN A 707 -32.72 -3.88 0.85
CA ASN A 707 -31.71 -3.98 1.92
C ASN A 707 -30.83 -5.25 1.98
N ARG A 708 -29.65 -5.23 1.33
CA ARG A 708 -28.43 -5.92 1.83
C ARG A 708 -27.44 -5.07 2.58
N PHE A 709 -27.54 -3.74 2.53
CA PHE A 709 -26.60 -2.84 3.23
C PHE A 709 -27.14 -2.26 4.55
N GLY A 710 -28.34 -2.67 4.99
CA GLY A 710 -28.99 -2.20 6.23
C GLY A 710 -28.83 -3.10 7.46
N GLY A 711 -28.35 -4.33 7.30
CA GLY A 711 -28.00 -5.22 8.41
C GLY A 711 -26.57 -4.94 8.85
N GLY A 712 -26.39 -4.29 9.99
CA GLY A 712 -25.06 -3.93 10.50
C GLY A 712 -24.08 -5.10 10.49
N ILE A 713 -22.84 -4.83 10.09
CA ILE A 713 -21.69 -5.74 10.20
C ILE A 713 -21.59 -6.36 11.60
N GLU A 714 -22.15 -5.68 12.61
CA GLU A 714 -22.35 -6.12 14.00
C GLU A 714 -22.97 -7.53 14.14
N LYS A 715 -23.87 -7.97 13.23
CA LYS A 715 -24.45 -9.34 13.27
C LYS A 715 -23.60 -10.41 12.56
N THR A 716 -22.56 -10.04 11.83
CA THR A 716 -21.70 -10.98 11.06
C THR A 716 -20.24 -10.90 11.49
N LEU A 717 -20.03 -10.68 12.80
CA LEU A 717 -18.75 -10.38 13.42
C LEU A 717 -17.93 -11.64 13.82
N ALA A 718 -18.32 -12.84 13.37
CA ALA A 718 -17.51 -14.04 13.54
C ALA A 718 -16.45 -14.12 12.42
N GLY A 719 -15.29 -13.51 12.64
CA GLY A 719 -14.14 -13.62 11.74
C GLY A 719 -13.39 -14.97 11.91
N PRO A 720 -12.46 -15.32 11.00
CA PRO A 720 -11.72 -16.60 11.06
C PRO A 720 -10.95 -16.83 12.36
N GLN A 721 -10.67 -15.78 13.13
CA GLN A 721 -10.05 -15.87 14.45
C GLN A 721 -10.95 -16.55 15.48
N VAL A 722 -12.27 -16.35 15.41
CA VAL A 722 -13.25 -17.07 16.26
C VAL A 722 -13.23 -18.56 15.94
N GLY A 723 -13.02 -18.92 14.66
CA GLY A 723 -12.84 -20.31 14.23
C GLY A 723 -11.60 -20.98 14.87
N VAL A 724 -10.44 -20.33 14.83
CA VAL A 724 -9.20 -20.87 15.44
C VAL A 724 -9.34 -21.02 16.95
N ILE A 725 -9.92 -20.02 17.64
CA ILE A 725 -10.20 -20.10 19.08
C ILE A 725 -11.18 -21.24 19.37
N GLY A 726 -12.22 -21.39 18.55
CA GLY A 726 -13.17 -22.49 18.64
C GLY A 726 -12.50 -23.85 18.48
N ASP A 727 -11.60 -24.02 17.51
CA ASP A 727 -10.86 -25.28 17.29
C ASP A 727 -10.01 -25.65 18.51
N VAL A 728 -9.31 -24.67 19.12
CA VAL A 728 -8.50 -24.88 20.34
C VAL A 728 -9.38 -25.20 21.55
N LEU A 729 -10.48 -24.45 21.74
CA LEU A 729 -11.42 -24.69 22.84
C LEU A 729 -12.12 -26.05 22.70
N ASN A 730 -12.45 -26.47 21.48
CA ASN A 730 -13.01 -27.80 21.23
C ASN A 730 -12.00 -28.89 21.60
N ALA A 731 -10.75 -28.75 21.14
CA ALA A 731 -9.68 -29.72 21.44
C ALA A 731 -9.38 -29.85 22.94
N GLY A 732 -9.32 -28.75 23.69
CA GLY A 732 -9.02 -28.76 25.13
C GLY A 732 -10.24 -28.80 26.04
N VAL A 733 -11.00 -27.70 26.08
CA VAL A 733 -12.05 -27.44 27.09
C VAL A 733 -13.30 -28.26 26.82
N SER A 734 -13.80 -28.34 25.58
CA SER A 734 -15.02 -29.12 25.28
C SER A 734 -14.81 -30.60 25.55
N ASN A 735 -13.63 -31.15 25.24
CA ASN A 735 -13.31 -32.53 25.56
C ASN A 735 -13.12 -32.78 27.07
N ALA A 736 -12.55 -31.83 27.81
CA ALA A 736 -12.49 -31.90 29.27
C ALA A 736 -13.90 -31.88 29.91
N VAL A 737 -14.79 -31.01 29.42
CA VAL A 737 -16.19 -30.95 29.88
C VAL A 737 -16.94 -32.23 29.53
N ARG A 738 -16.83 -32.75 28.30
CA ARG A 738 -17.41 -34.05 27.90
C ARG A 738 -16.90 -35.19 28.77
N ALA A 739 -15.60 -35.22 29.08
CA ALA A 739 -15.00 -36.21 29.96
C ALA A 739 -15.57 -36.14 31.38
N VAL A 740 -15.74 -34.93 31.93
CA VAL A 740 -16.38 -34.71 33.25
C VAL A 740 -17.87 -35.07 33.24
N GLN A 741 -18.56 -34.87 32.11
CA GLN A 741 -19.97 -35.22 31.92
C GLN A 741 -20.20 -36.70 31.56
N GLY A 742 -19.14 -37.51 31.43
CA GLY A 742 -19.24 -38.92 31.04
C GLY A 742 -19.61 -39.15 29.57
N GLU A 743 -19.54 -38.11 28.73
CA GLU A 743 -19.78 -38.22 27.28
C GLU A 743 -18.54 -38.73 26.53
N LYS A 744 -18.76 -39.36 25.37
CA LYS A 744 -17.67 -39.79 24.49
C LYS A 744 -16.87 -38.57 23.99
N THR A 745 -15.57 -38.56 24.27
CA THR A 745 -14.66 -37.50 23.82
C THR A 745 -14.30 -37.67 22.34
N TYR A 746 -14.04 -36.55 21.67
CA TYR A 746 -13.61 -36.49 20.26
C TYR A 746 -12.18 -35.98 20.14
N LEU A 747 -11.38 -36.13 21.20
CA LEU A 747 -10.05 -35.53 21.34
C LEU A 747 -9.13 -35.81 20.14
N GLY A 748 -9.05 -37.07 19.68
CA GLY A 748 -8.22 -37.44 18.53
C GLY A 748 -8.67 -36.78 17.21
N ARG A 749 -9.98 -36.68 16.99
CA ARG A 749 -10.56 -35.98 15.84
C ARG A 749 -10.30 -34.47 15.92
N ASP A 750 -10.42 -33.88 17.10
CA ASP A 750 -10.30 -32.45 17.28
C ASP A 750 -8.82 -32.00 17.19
N ILE A 751 -7.88 -32.77 17.76
CA ILE A 751 -6.43 -32.56 17.60
C ILE A 751 -5.99 -32.71 16.14
N SER A 752 -6.44 -33.78 15.46
CA SER A 752 -6.11 -33.97 14.04
C SER A 752 -6.70 -32.89 13.15
N ASN A 753 -7.92 -32.42 13.42
CA ASN A 753 -8.50 -31.28 12.71
C ASN A 753 -7.76 -29.97 13.00
N LEU A 754 -7.32 -29.74 14.24
CA LEU A 754 -6.51 -28.58 14.59
C LEU A 754 -5.25 -28.54 13.72
N ILE A 755 -4.53 -29.65 13.59
CA ILE A 755 -3.36 -29.78 12.70
C ILE A 755 -3.75 -29.64 11.23
N ARG A 756 -4.80 -30.36 10.78
CA ARG A 756 -5.28 -30.35 9.38
C ARG A 756 -5.63 -28.95 8.87
N TYR A 757 -6.09 -28.04 9.72
CA TYR A 757 -6.57 -26.72 9.29
C TYR A 757 -5.72 -25.56 9.77
N ASN A 758 -4.75 -25.79 10.67
CA ASN A 758 -3.94 -24.74 11.28
C ASN A 758 -2.43 -25.02 11.20
N THR A 759 -1.96 -25.81 10.23
CA THR A 759 -0.53 -25.93 9.93
C THR A 759 -0.16 -25.00 8.77
N PRO A 760 0.47 -23.82 9.03
CA PRO A 760 0.83 -22.87 8.00
C PRO A 760 1.54 -23.49 6.80
N VAL A 761 1.25 -22.97 5.61
CA VAL A 761 1.82 -23.41 4.32
C VAL A 761 1.36 -24.82 3.93
N ALA A 762 1.74 -25.84 4.71
CA ALA A 762 1.53 -27.24 4.35
C ALA A 762 0.05 -27.60 4.24
N SER A 763 -0.79 -27.11 5.16
CA SER A 763 -2.23 -27.39 5.16
C SER A 763 -3.03 -26.46 4.24
N SER A 764 -2.37 -25.53 3.54
CA SER A 764 -3.05 -24.45 2.82
C SER A 764 -2.70 -24.37 1.34
N LEU A 765 -1.48 -24.71 0.91
CA LEU A 765 -1.06 -24.66 -0.48
C LEU A 765 -1.78 -25.73 -1.32
N TRP A 766 -2.37 -25.32 -2.44
CA TRP A 766 -3.30 -26.15 -3.20
C TRP A 766 -2.69 -27.44 -3.78
N TYR A 767 -1.40 -27.43 -4.09
CA TYR A 767 -0.70 -28.61 -4.65
C TYR A 767 -0.10 -29.54 -3.58
N THR A 768 0.03 -29.10 -2.31
CA THR A 768 0.58 -29.94 -1.23
C THR A 768 -0.44 -30.33 -0.18
N ARG A 769 -1.52 -29.57 -0.04
CA ARG A 769 -2.50 -29.71 1.05
C ARG A 769 -3.02 -31.13 1.19
N LYS A 770 -3.45 -31.76 0.09
CA LYS A 770 -4.00 -33.12 0.15
C LYS A 770 -2.94 -34.15 0.56
N ALA A 771 -1.68 -33.99 0.13
CA ALA A 771 -0.57 -34.83 0.56
C ALA A 771 -0.29 -34.68 2.06
N PHE A 772 -0.31 -33.45 2.57
CA PHE A 772 -0.18 -33.18 4.01
C PHE A 772 -1.32 -33.82 4.80
N ASP A 773 -2.56 -33.64 4.34
CA ASP A 773 -3.75 -34.23 4.97
C ASP A 773 -3.60 -35.76 5.06
N ALA A 774 -3.21 -36.41 3.97
CA ALA A 774 -3.06 -37.86 3.89
C ALA A 774 -1.90 -38.43 4.73
N ALA A 775 -0.73 -37.79 4.67
CA ALA A 775 0.50 -38.28 5.29
C ALA A 775 0.60 -37.97 6.80
N ILE A 776 -0.03 -36.88 7.25
CA ILE A 776 0.12 -36.39 8.63
C ILE A 776 -1.23 -36.36 9.34
N ALA A 777 -2.19 -35.58 8.87
CA ALA A 777 -3.43 -35.33 9.61
C ALA A 777 -4.32 -36.58 9.71
N ASP A 778 -4.48 -37.30 8.61
CA ASP A 778 -5.27 -38.54 8.53
C ASP A 778 -4.59 -39.65 9.34
N GLN A 779 -3.26 -39.80 9.25
CA GLN A 779 -2.51 -40.80 10.03
C GLN A 779 -2.62 -40.53 11.53
N LEU A 780 -2.49 -39.26 11.94
CA LEU A 780 -2.67 -38.87 13.33
C LEU A 780 -4.11 -39.12 13.81
N GLN A 781 -5.11 -38.84 12.96
CA GLN A 781 -6.49 -39.14 13.29
C GLN A 781 -6.72 -40.64 13.47
N MET A 782 -6.16 -41.48 12.60
CA MET A 782 -6.27 -42.94 12.72
C MET A 782 -5.53 -43.48 13.94
N LEU A 783 -4.46 -42.82 14.39
CA LEU A 783 -3.74 -43.17 15.60
C LEU A 783 -4.51 -42.80 16.87
N LEU A 784 -5.17 -41.62 16.88
CA LEU A 784 -5.81 -41.05 18.07
C LEU A 784 -7.31 -41.35 18.19
N ASP A 785 -7.98 -41.73 17.11
CA ASP A 785 -9.42 -42.01 17.07
C ASP A 785 -9.67 -43.41 16.45
N PRO A 786 -10.12 -44.40 17.26
CA PRO A 786 -10.34 -45.76 16.78
C PRO A 786 -11.46 -45.86 15.74
N ASP A 787 -12.39 -44.92 15.72
CA ASP A 787 -13.49 -44.89 14.74
C ASP A 787 -13.11 -44.14 13.45
N ALA A 788 -11.89 -43.60 13.35
CA ALA A 788 -11.47 -42.73 12.25
C ALA A 788 -11.69 -43.35 10.87
N GLN A 789 -11.20 -44.58 10.64
CA GLN A 789 -11.33 -45.23 9.32
C GLN A 789 -12.80 -45.47 8.93
N ALA A 790 -13.63 -45.92 9.87
CA ALA A 790 -15.05 -46.12 9.64
C ALA A 790 -15.74 -44.79 9.32
N ASN A 791 -15.40 -43.72 10.04
CA ASN A 791 -15.94 -42.38 9.82
C ASN A 791 -15.50 -41.79 8.48
N MET A 792 -14.24 -41.98 8.07
CA MET A 792 -13.71 -41.56 6.78
C MET A 792 -14.45 -42.24 5.62
N ARG A 793 -14.59 -43.58 5.66
CA ARG A 793 -15.35 -44.34 4.65
C ARG A 793 -16.83 -43.94 4.61
N ARG A 794 -17.44 -43.67 5.77
CA ARG A 794 -18.83 -43.16 5.83
C ARG A 794 -18.96 -41.78 5.19
N GLN A 795 -17.99 -40.89 5.42
CA GLN A 795 -17.97 -39.56 4.80
C GLN A 795 -17.83 -39.65 3.28
N GLU A 796 -16.97 -40.53 2.77
CA GLU A 796 -16.81 -40.77 1.32
C GLU A 796 -18.09 -41.32 0.69
N ARG A 797 -18.71 -42.33 1.30
CA ARG A 797 -20.00 -42.87 0.81
C ARG A 797 -21.11 -41.82 0.84
N LYS A 798 -21.18 -41.01 1.91
CA LYS A 798 -22.17 -39.92 2.01
C LYS A 798 -21.92 -38.85 0.95
N ARG A 799 -20.66 -38.53 0.69
CA ARG A 799 -20.26 -37.56 -0.34
C ARG A 799 -20.66 -38.05 -1.73
N ASP A 800 -20.28 -39.28 -2.05
CA ASP A 800 -20.59 -39.91 -3.33
C ASP A 800 -22.11 -39.96 -3.58
N LYS A 801 -22.90 -40.35 -2.57
CA LYS A 801 -24.38 -40.29 -2.65
C LYS A 801 -24.96 -38.89 -2.83
N ALA A 802 -24.34 -37.88 -2.22
CA ALA A 802 -24.90 -36.52 -2.20
C ALA A 802 -24.49 -35.66 -3.41
N PHE A 803 -23.30 -35.91 -3.97
CA PHE A 803 -22.70 -35.07 -5.02
C PHE A 803 -22.28 -35.86 -6.26
N GLY A 804 -22.42 -37.19 -6.27
CA GLY A 804 -22.07 -38.03 -7.41
C GLY A 804 -20.59 -38.01 -7.78
N ASN A 805 -19.70 -37.67 -6.83
CA ASN A 805 -18.26 -37.64 -7.06
C ASN A 805 -17.50 -38.55 -6.09
N THR A 806 -16.59 -39.35 -6.64
CA THR A 806 -15.68 -40.20 -5.86
C THR A 806 -14.35 -39.49 -5.58
N SER A 807 -13.56 -40.06 -4.67
CA SER A 807 -12.21 -39.56 -4.40
C SER A 807 -11.19 -40.28 -5.30
N TRP A 808 -10.28 -39.53 -5.92
CA TRP A 808 -9.09 -40.10 -6.57
C TRP A 808 -7.92 -40.24 -5.58
N TRP A 809 -7.99 -39.51 -4.47
CA TRP A 809 -7.14 -39.69 -3.31
C TRP A 809 -8.02 -39.74 -2.06
N ASN A 810 -8.28 -40.96 -1.58
CA ASN A 810 -9.16 -41.18 -0.42
C ASN A 810 -8.55 -40.59 0.86
N ARG A 811 -9.38 -40.47 1.91
CA ARG A 811 -8.87 -40.15 3.25
C ARG A 811 -8.20 -41.37 3.88
N GLY A 812 -7.06 -41.16 4.51
CA GLY A 812 -6.26 -42.21 5.16
C GLY A 812 -5.28 -42.93 4.24
N ASP A 813 -5.47 -42.88 2.92
CA ASP A 813 -4.55 -43.48 1.95
C ASP A 813 -3.31 -42.58 1.78
N LEU A 814 -2.10 -43.14 1.94
CA LEU A 814 -0.84 -42.40 1.80
C LEU A 814 -0.57 -41.94 0.37
N LEU A 815 -1.08 -42.66 -0.63
CA LEU A 815 -0.91 -42.39 -2.05
C LEU A 815 -2.29 -42.33 -2.74
N PRO A 816 -2.41 -41.60 -3.87
CA PRO A 816 -3.65 -41.59 -4.64
C PRO A 816 -3.97 -42.99 -5.16
N SER A 817 -5.27 -43.33 -5.13
CA SER A 817 -5.76 -44.64 -5.57
C SER A 817 -5.98 -44.69 -7.08
N LYS A 818 -6.22 -43.53 -7.70
CA LYS A 818 -6.36 -43.34 -9.16
C LYS A 818 -6.01 -41.92 -9.55
N ALA A 819 -5.93 -41.66 -10.85
CA ALA A 819 -5.94 -40.29 -11.38
C ALA A 819 -7.36 -39.68 -11.29
N PRO A 820 -7.50 -38.34 -11.24
CA PRO A 820 -8.81 -37.69 -11.24
C PRO A 820 -9.61 -38.03 -12.50
N ASP A 821 -10.87 -38.45 -12.35
CA ASP A 821 -11.74 -38.70 -13.50
C ASP A 821 -12.47 -37.42 -13.92
N LEU A 822 -11.87 -36.68 -14.85
CA LEU A 822 -12.43 -35.42 -15.33
C LEU A 822 -13.74 -35.57 -16.11
N ARG A 823 -14.03 -36.77 -16.63
CA ARG A 823 -15.25 -37.04 -17.42
C ARG A 823 -16.52 -36.94 -16.59
N ASN A 824 -16.40 -37.16 -15.27
CA ASN A 824 -17.52 -37.05 -14.34
C ASN A 824 -18.16 -35.65 -14.35
N ALA A 825 -17.40 -34.61 -14.72
CA ALA A 825 -17.93 -33.26 -14.86
C ALA A 825 -18.98 -33.13 -15.98
N LEU A 826 -18.84 -33.88 -17.07
CA LEU A 826 -19.63 -33.75 -18.30
C LEU A 826 -20.75 -34.79 -18.39
N ASN A 827 -20.43 -36.05 -18.12
CA ASN A 827 -21.35 -37.15 -18.43
C ASN A 827 -22.16 -37.60 -17.22
N GLY A 828 -21.85 -37.09 -16.02
CA GLY A 828 -22.22 -37.79 -14.80
C GLY A 828 -21.61 -39.19 -14.78
N ARG A 829 -22.18 -40.09 -13.99
CA ARG A 829 -21.73 -41.49 -14.00
C ARG A 829 -22.02 -42.14 -15.36
N GLU A 830 -21.06 -42.90 -15.87
CA GLU A 830 -21.35 -44.09 -16.68
C GLU A 830 -21.86 -45.22 -15.78
#